data_AF-A0A921YZZ9-F1
#
_entry.id   AF-A0A921YZZ9-F1
#
_cell.length_a   1.000
_cell.length_b   1.000
_cell.length_c   1.000
_cell.angle_alpha   90.00
_cell.angle_beta   90.00
_cell.angle_gamma   90.00
#
_symmetry.space_group_name_H-M   'P 1'
#
loop_
_entity.id
_entity.type
_entity.pdbx_description
1 polymer ?
#
loop_
_entity_poly.entity_id
_entity_poly.type
_entity_poly.pdbx_seq_one_letter_code
_entity_poly.pdbx_strand_id
1 'polypeptide(L)'
;MVATLLSKLVTTFQGIYSNESRTSEMLAAACAVGVASCFAAPVGGVLFSIEVTTTYFAVRNYWRGFFAACCSAIMFRLLSVWSGALPTVKPLFPTNLPQDFPFDPQEFAVFVLLGVVCGLLAALWVWLHRQYVLFMRNTKTLSNFLQKNRFIYPGFMTLAVMSILFPPGIGKYMAADLGNVEQVLSMFANFTWSDELSAEQAAVVSHWQTPEVDHFGCLIIFFFSVFFLSMVSCTLPVPAGIFVPAFKMGASLGRFTGEVMHYFCPLGVAYGGHIQKILPGGYAVVGAAAFTGAVTHTVSTIVIVSEMTGQVTHLLPIMAAVLAANATAALLQPSCFDSIILIKKLPYLPDLLSSASRMYDICVEDFMVRDVKYIWNRMTFQQLKDILKENKAIKSFPLVDSPSSMVLLGSIHRWELVRVIEKQVGRERRLTVAARWHREAEARRRDRRPSRFEVTPAPDMLSLQVPGSGMTRGSSLTTKDQGGLLPAPGQLFRPKSILKKTNSFTLTRGLASPGTGPHTPTTPQPSVYTTVTGAETRIRAAFEAIFKRSSLLQDVEGGLPDQLSSGLPRSPSINKKVQLPRERVCDMSPEDQKAWEQLEMAKEIDFDRMLQIARKRELHPEDSVYEDENLYICHIDPAPFQLVERTSLLKVHSLFSTLGVSRAYVTAIGRLIGVVSLKELRKAIEDVNSGALTVANRPEPPTTPLPTMIKVQATEPAPPSDSETAKLTTNEKQ
;
A
#
# COMPACT_ATOMS: atom_id res chain seq x y z
N MET A 1 9.38 3.45 3.83
CA MET A 1 8.73 4.45 4.73
C MET A 1 8.85 5.88 4.21
N VAL A 2 10.05 6.43 3.97
CA VAL A 2 10.21 7.84 3.55
C VAL A 2 9.44 8.16 2.26
N ALA A 3 9.60 7.36 1.20
CA ALA A 3 8.88 7.57 -0.07
C ALA A 3 7.34 7.54 0.09
N THR A 4 6.81 6.64 0.92
CA THR A 4 5.37 6.57 1.23
C THR A 4 4.84 7.73 2.09
N LEU A 5 5.72 8.47 2.77
CA LEU A 5 5.36 9.73 3.44
C LEU A 5 5.46 10.90 2.45
N LEU A 6 6.51 10.95 1.63
CA LEU A 6 6.69 11.96 0.57
C LEU A 6 5.51 11.99 -0.41
N SER A 7 5.06 10.81 -0.88
CA SER A 7 3.89 10.68 -1.76
C SER A 7 2.54 11.01 -1.11
N LYS A 8 2.48 11.17 0.22
CA LYS A 8 1.29 11.63 0.95
C LYS A 8 1.34 13.12 1.28
N LEU A 9 2.54 13.67 1.48
CA LEU A 9 2.76 15.05 1.89
C LEU A 9 2.82 16.00 0.68
N VAL A 10 3.38 15.55 -0.45
CA VAL A 10 3.41 16.33 -1.69
C VAL A 10 2.12 16.10 -2.48
N THR A 11 1.25 17.11 -2.56
CA THR A 11 -0.05 17.05 -3.25
C THR A 11 0.09 16.65 -4.73
N THR A 12 1.15 17.12 -5.42
CA THR A 12 1.49 16.74 -6.80
C THR A 12 1.66 15.22 -6.99
N PHE A 13 1.96 14.46 -5.93
CA PHE A 13 2.10 13.00 -5.95
C PHE A 13 0.85 12.25 -5.47
N GLN A 14 -0.28 12.91 -5.23
CA GLN A 14 -1.55 12.20 -4.97
C GLN A 14 -1.96 11.29 -6.15
N GLY A 15 -1.64 11.67 -7.39
CA GLY A 15 -1.80 10.83 -8.60
C GLY A 15 -0.78 9.67 -8.75
N ILE A 16 0.12 9.51 -7.77
CA ILE A 16 0.99 8.34 -7.60
C ILE A 16 0.39 7.46 -6.50
N TYR A 17 0.01 8.06 -5.36
CA TYR A 17 -0.61 7.37 -4.23
C TYR A 17 -1.99 6.76 -4.55
N SER A 18 -2.78 7.38 -5.44
CA SER A 18 -4.09 6.88 -5.84
C SER A 18 -4.04 5.60 -6.69
N ASN A 19 -2.88 5.25 -7.23
CA ASN A 19 -2.69 4.08 -8.08
C ASN A 19 -1.75 3.08 -7.39
N GLU A 20 -2.29 1.90 -7.05
CA GLU A 20 -1.58 0.84 -6.32
C GLU A 20 -0.34 0.36 -7.09
N SER A 21 -0.40 0.28 -8.43
CA SER A 21 0.75 -0.09 -9.27
C SER A 21 1.90 0.93 -9.15
N ARG A 22 1.61 2.22 -9.28
CA ARG A 22 2.61 3.32 -9.15
C ARG A 22 3.18 3.39 -7.74
N THR A 23 2.37 3.10 -6.72
CA THR A 23 2.83 3.01 -5.34
C THR A 23 3.84 1.85 -5.17
N SER A 24 3.63 0.71 -5.87
CA SER A 24 4.59 -0.38 -5.94
C SER A 24 5.87 -0.01 -6.72
N GLU A 25 5.75 0.66 -7.89
CA GLU A 25 6.90 1.19 -8.65
C GLU A 25 7.82 2.04 -7.75
N MET A 26 7.22 2.92 -6.95
CA MET A 26 7.91 3.81 -6.01
C MET A 26 8.54 3.05 -4.82
N LEU A 27 7.88 2.01 -4.30
CA LEU A 27 8.39 1.21 -3.19
C LEU A 27 9.66 0.44 -3.56
N ALA A 28 9.71 -0.16 -4.76
CA ALA A 28 10.91 -0.82 -5.26
C ALA A 28 12.05 0.19 -5.50
N ALA A 29 11.78 1.33 -6.12
CA ALA A 29 12.80 2.39 -6.25
C ALA A 29 13.34 2.87 -4.88
N ALA A 30 12.48 2.96 -3.86
CA ALA A 30 12.89 3.31 -2.50
C ALA A 30 13.70 2.20 -1.79
N CYS A 31 13.52 0.93 -2.16
CA CYS A 31 14.35 -0.18 -1.69
C CYS A 31 15.75 -0.10 -2.31
N ALA A 32 15.85 0.10 -3.63
CA ALA A 32 17.11 0.31 -4.33
C ALA A 32 17.96 1.44 -3.73
N VAL A 33 17.32 2.60 -3.46
CA VAL A 33 17.96 3.75 -2.78
C VAL A 33 18.48 3.37 -1.39
N GLY A 34 17.72 2.60 -0.62
CA GLY A 34 18.14 2.15 0.71
C GLY A 34 19.37 1.25 0.67
N VAL A 35 19.40 0.26 -0.23
CA VAL A 35 20.54 -0.65 -0.37
C VAL A 35 21.77 0.09 -0.91
N ALA A 36 21.58 0.98 -1.89
CA ALA A 36 22.65 1.81 -2.45
C ALA A 36 23.25 2.78 -1.42
N SER A 37 22.45 3.29 -0.46
CA SER A 37 22.97 4.17 0.61
C SER A 37 23.71 3.40 1.71
N CYS A 38 23.30 2.17 2.03
CA CYS A 38 23.99 1.33 3.01
C CYS A 38 25.37 0.83 2.54
N PHE A 39 25.53 0.57 1.24
CA PHE A 39 26.75 -0.02 0.68
C PHE A 39 27.56 0.91 -0.22
N ALA A 40 27.08 2.15 -0.44
CA ALA A 40 27.60 3.09 -1.43
C ALA A 40 27.73 2.51 -2.86
N ALA A 41 26.86 1.54 -3.18
CA ALA A 41 26.88 0.65 -4.34
C ALA A 41 25.58 0.79 -5.17
N PRO A 42 25.52 1.75 -6.12
CA PRO A 42 24.28 2.10 -6.80
C PRO A 42 23.81 1.07 -7.84
N VAL A 43 24.70 0.38 -8.57
CA VAL A 43 24.29 -0.64 -9.53
C VAL A 43 23.79 -1.88 -8.77
N GLY A 44 24.58 -2.35 -7.80
CA GLY A 44 24.27 -3.52 -6.98
C GLY A 44 22.99 -3.34 -6.15
N GLY A 45 22.77 -2.16 -5.59
CA GLY A 45 21.55 -1.87 -4.81
C GLY A 45 20.26 -1.92 -5.63
N VAL A 46 20.30 -1.55 -6.91
CA VAL A 46 19.15 -1.63 -7.81
C VAL A 46 18.89 -3.07 -8.24
N LEU A 47 19.94 -3.83 -8.58
CA LEU A 47 19.82 -5.24 -8.92
C LEU A 47 19.26 -6.06 -7.74
N PHE A 48 19.75 -5.83 -6.52
CA PHE A 48 19.23 -6.46 -5.30
C PHE A 48 17.76 -6.13 -5.06
N SER A 49 17.36 -4.88 -5.30
CA SER A 49 15.95 -4.51 -5.21
C SER A 49 15.08 -5.24 -6.24
N ILE A 50 15.57 -5.50 -7.45
CA ILE A 50 14.82 -6.26 -8.46
C ILE A 50 14.72 -7.73 -8.02
N GLU A 51 15.84 -8.36 -7.69
CA GLU A 51 15.91 -9.78 -7.30
C GLU A 51 15.05 -10.11 -6.07
N VAL A 52 14.95 -9.20 -5.09
CA VAL A 52 14.30 -9.49 -3.80
C VAL A 52 12.86 -8.96 -3.68
N THR A 53 12.43 -7.96 -4.47
CA THR A 53 11.12 -7.30 -4.24
C THR A 53 9.99 -7.69 -5.19
N THR A 54 10.27 -8.16 -6.41
CA THR A 54 9.22 -8.42 -7.43
C THR A 54 9.60 -9.50 -8.43
N THR A 55 8.70 -10.46 -8.68
CA THR A 55 8.83 -11.45 -9.77
C THR A 55 8.82 -10.82 -11.18
N TYR A 56 8.08 -9.72 -11.36
CA TYR A 56 8.00 -8.97 -12.61
C TYR A 56 8.34 -7.50 -12.39
N PHE A 57 9.38 -7.01 -13.06
CA PHE A 57 9.87 -5.65 -12.90
C PHE A 57 9.95 -4.90 -14.24
N ALA A 58 9.22 -3.79 -14.36
CA ALA A 58 9.19 -3.00 -15.59
C ALA A 58 10.47 -2.15 -15.74
N VAL A 59 11.14 -2.25 -16.90
CA VAL A 59 12.43 -1.57 -17.20
C VAL A 59 12.39 -0.05 -17.02
N ARG A 60 11.21 0.59 -17.19
CA ARG A 60 11.01 2.02 -16.88
C ARG A 60 11.35 2.36 -15.41
N ASN A 61 11.15 1.42 -14.50
CA ASN A 61 11.40 1.60 -13.07
C ASN A 61 12.85 1.30 -12.68
N TYR A 62 13.57 0.53 -13.49
CA TYR A 62 15.03 0.36 -13.35
C TYR A 62 15.71 1.72 -13.46
N TRP A 63 15.45 2.47 -14.54
CA TRP A 63 16.03 3.80 -14.75
C TRP A 63 15.70 4.80 -13.63
N ARG A 64 14.46 4.77 -13.12
CA ARG A 64 14.02 5.61 -11.98
C ARG A 64 14.74 5.24 -10.68
N GLY A 65 14.82 3.95 -10.37
CA GLY A 65 15.52 3.43 -9.19
C GLY A 65 17.03 3.68 -9.27
N PHE A 66 17.63 3.47 -10.44
CA PHE A 66 19.05 3.68 -10.71
C PHE A 66 19.47 5.14 -10.58
N PHE A 67 18.74 6.07 -11.19
CA PHE A 67 19.00 7.50 -11.02
C PHE A 67 18.97 7.90 -9.54
N ALA A 68 17.94 7.47 -8.79
CA ALA A 68 17.81 7.78 -7.37
C ALA A 68 18.92 7.10 -6.52
N ALA A 69 19.30 5.86 -6.84
CA ALA A 69 20.39 5.14 -6.19
C ALA A 69 21.74 5.82 -6.41
N CYS A 70 22.05 6.26 -7.64
CA CYS A 70 23.23 7.05 -7.97
C CYS A 70 23.27 8.36 -7.18
N CYS A 71 22.17 9.13 -7.17
CA CYS A 71 22.07 10.35 -6.36
C CYS A 71 22.34 10.07 -4.87
N SER A 72 21.83 8.95 -4.33
CA SER A 72 22.04 8.58 -2.93
C SER A 72 23.46 8.13 -2.62
N ALA A 73 24.11 7.36 -3.51
CA ALA A 73 25.49 6.92 -3.34
C ALA A 73 26.48 8.09 -3.46
N ILE A 74 26.25 9.00 -4.41
CA ILE A 74 27.01 10.25 -4.56
C ILE A 74 26.85 11.13 -3.31
N MET A 75 25.62 11.35 -2.85
CA MET A 75 25.36 12.15 -1.64
C MET A 75 26.03 11.56 -0.40
N PHE A 76 25.98 10.23 -0.22
CA PHE A 76 26.65 9.56 0.89
C PHE A 76 28.18 9.77 0.84
N ARG A 77 28.83 9.47 -0.28
CA ARG A 77 30.30 9.60 -0.41
C ARG A 77 30.76 11.06 -0.28
N LEU A 78 30.02 12.03 -0.84
CA LEU A 78 30.34 13.46 -0.68
C LEU A 78 30.18 13.92 0.78
N LEU A 79 29.14 13.47 1.48
CA LEU A 79 28.92 13.81 2.88
C LEU A 79 30.01 13.22 3.79
N SER A 80 30.51 12.00 3.50
CA SER A 80 31.65 11.40 4.23
C SER A 80 32.96 12.16 4.06
N VAL A 81 33.16 12.85 2.93
CA VAL A 81 34.32 13.73 2.72
C VAL A 81 34.09 15.08 3.41
N TRP A 82 32.89 15.66 3.30
CA TRP A 82 32.58 16.94 3.94
C TRP A 82 32.57 16.88 5.47
N SER A 83 32.20 15.74 6.06
CA SER A 83 32.30 15.51 7.51
C SER A 83 33.73 15.24 8.01
N GLY A 84 34.73 15.17 7.11
CA GLY A 84 36.11 14.84 7.43
C GLY A 84 36.34 13.35 7.78
N ALA A 85 35.33 12.49 7.66
CA ALA A 85 35.44 11.07 8.01
C ALA A 85 36.30 10.26 7.01
N LEU A 86 36.39 10.70 5.75
CA LEU A 86 37.29 10.13 4.74
C LEU A 86 37.99 11.25 3.96
N PRO A 87 39.31 11.17 3.70
CA PRO A 87 40.04 12.24 3.01
C PRO A 87 39.77 12.30 1.50
N THR A 88 39.15 11.26 0.92
CA THR A 88 38.88 11.11 -0.51
C THR A 88 37.65 10.23 -0.75
N VAL A 89 37.07 10.30 -1.95
CA VAL A 89 35.91 9.51 -2.41
C VAL A 89 36.31 8.04 -2.67
N LYS A 90 36.69 7.33 -1.60
CA LYS A 90 37.04 5.90 -1.64
C LYS A 90 35.76 5.02 -1.58
N PRO A 91 35.84 3.76 -2.05
CA PRO A 91 34.81 2.75 -1.76
C PRO A 91 34.83 2.37 -0.26
N LEU A 92 33.85 1.60 0.21
CA LEU A 92 33.68 1.31 1.64
C LEU A 92 34.75 0.31 2.17
N PHE A 93 35.20 -0.62 1.33
CA PHE A 93 36.19 -1.65 1.67
C PHE A 93 37.35 -1.64 0.65
N PRO A 94 38.14 -0.56 0.56
CA PRO A 94 39.16 -0.41 -0.48
C PRO A 94 40.18 -1.55 -0.45
N THR A 95 40.33 -2.24 -1.58
CA THR A 95 41.30 -3.32 -1.77
C THR A 95 42.33 -2.94 -2.83
N ASN A 96 43.56 -3.41 -2.65
CA ASN A 96 44.70 -3.19 -3.53
C ASN A 96 45.28 -4.55 -3.99
N LEU A 97 44.47 -5.34 -4.70
CA LEU A 97 44.91 -6.57 -5.37
C LEU A 97 45.61 -6.20 -6.69
N PRO A 98 46.61 -6.99 -7.15
CA PRO A 98 47.32 -6.73 -8.41
C PRO A 98 46.36 -6.81 -9.62
N GLN A 99 46.68 -6.04 -10.66
CA GLN A 99 45.83 -5.94 -11.86
C GLN A 99 46.35 -6.75 -13.05
N ASP A 100 47.67 -6.85 -13.20
CA ASP A 100 48.32 -7.42 -14.40
C ASP A 100 48.10 -8.93 -14.53
N PHE A 101 48.04 -9.64 -13.40
CA PHE A 101 47.69 -11.05 -13.32
C PHE A 101 46.90 -11.29 -12.02
N PRO A 102 45.56 -11.32 -12.05
CA PRO A 102 44.77 -11.23 -10.82
C PRO A 102 44.49 -12.58 -10.14
N PHE A 103 44.41 -13.67 -10.91
CA PHE A 103 44.22 -15.04 -10.41
C PHE A 103 44.66 -16.05 -11.47
N ASP A 104 45.04 -17.25 -11.03
CA ASP A 104 45.49 -18.33 -11.90
C ASP A 104 44.32 -19.20 -12.42
N PRO A 105 44.37 -19.75 -13.66
CA PRO A 105 43.34 -20.68 -14.14
C PRO A 105 43.17 -21.94 -13.28
N GLN A 106 44.20 -22.31 -12.50
CA GLN A 106 44.15 -23.41 -11.54
C GLN A 106 43.40 -23.02 -10.26
N GLU A 107 43.57 -21.78 -9.79
CA GLU A 107 42.83 -21.23 -8.63
C GLU A 107 41.33 -21.13 -8.90
N PHE A 108 40.92 -20.96 -10.17
CA PHE A 108 39.51 -20.91 -10.57
C PHE A 108 38.69 -22.12 -10.08
N ALA A 109 39.28 -23.32 -10.09
CA ALA A 109 38.64 -24.53 -9.55
C ALA A 109 38.44 -24.44 -8.02
N VAL A 110 39.38 -23.83 -7.30
CA VAL A 110 39.31 -23.63 -5.84
C VAL A 110 38.29 -22.56 -5.48
N PHE A 111 38.16 -21.49 -6.27
CA PHE A 111 37.09 -20.49 -6.09
C PHE A 111 35.69 -21.10 -6.28
N VAL A 112 35.50 -22.00 -7.25
CA VAL A 112 34.22 -22.73 -7.42
C VAL A 112 33.96 -23.68 -6.24
N LEU A 113 34.97 -24.40 -5.77
CA LEU A 113 34.86 -25.28 -4.59
C LEU A 113 34.53 -24.49 -3.31
N LEU A 114 35.16 -23.33 -3.11
CA LEU A 114 34.84 -22.38 -2.04
C LEU A 114 33.38 -21.93 -2.14
N GLY A 115 32.88 -21.64 -3.35
CA GLY A 115 31.46 -21.38 -3.60
C GLY A 115 30.54 -22.51 -3.12
N VAL A 116 30.84 -23.75 -3.49
CA VAL A 116 30.10 -24.95 -3.05
C VAL A 116 30.08 -25.05 -1.52
N VAL A 117 31.24 -24.92 -0.85
CA VAL A 117 31.36 -24.99 0.61
C VAL A 117 30.61 -23.84 1.30
N CYS A 118 30.70 -22.61 0.79
CA CYS A 118 29.92 -21.46 1.25
C CYS A 118 28.42 -21.73 1.16
N GLY A 119 27.92 -22.29 0.06
CA GLY A 119 26.49 -22.59 -0.13
C GLY A 119 25.97 -23.69 0.80
N LEU A 120 26.76 -24.74 1.03
CA LEU A 120 26.42 -25.80 2.00
C LEU A 120 26.33 -25.24 3.44
N LEU A 121 27.29 -24.40 3.84
CA LEU A 121 27.31 -23.78 5.17
C LEU A 121 26.22 -22.70 5.34
N ALA A 122 25.90 -21.96 4.28
CA ALA A 122 24.77 -21.02 4.26
C ALA A 122 23.43 -21.75 4.39
N ALA A 123 23.22 -22.86 3.68
CA ALA A 123 22.02 -23.70 3.81
C ALA A 123 21.89 -24.27 5.23
N LEU A 124 22.99 -24.74 5.83
CA LEU A 124 23.02 -25.18 7.23
C LEU A 124 22.66 -24.03 8.19
N TRP A 125 23.19 -22.82 7.97
CA TRP A 125 22.86 -21.64 8.78
C TRP A 125 21.37 -21.27 8.69
N VAL A 126 20.80 -21.22 7.49
CA VAL A 126 19.37 -20.92 7.28
C VAL A 126 18.46 -22.00 7.89
N TRP A 127 18.85 -23.28 7.80
CA TRP A 127 18.15 -24.39 8.46
C TRP A 127 18.18 -24.24 9.99
N LEU A 128 19.36 -24.06 10.58
CA LEU A 128 19.52 -23.90 12.04
C LEU A 128 18.78 -22.65 12.55
N HIS A 129 18.89 -21.51 11.87
CA HIS A 129 18.13 -20.30 12.18
C HIS A 129 16.62 -20.56 12.17
N ARG A 130 16.10 -21.27 11.16
CA ARG A 130 14.67 -21.65 11.12
C ARG A 130 14.28 -22.52 12.31
N GLN A 131 15.07 -23.54 12.63
CA GLN A 131 14.77 -24.43 13.77
C GLN A 131 14.80 -23.67 15.10
N TYR A 132 15.78 -22.78 15.30
CA TYR A 132 15.90 -21.99 16.53
C TYR A 132 14.73 -21.00 16.72
N VAL A 133 14.29 -20.31 15.66
CA VAL A 133 13.11 -19.43 15.71
C VAL A 133 11.81 -20.23 15.93
N LEU A 134 11.67 -21.41 15.33
CA LEU A 134 10.53 -22.29 15.55
C LEU A 134 10.51 -22.84 16.99
N PHE A 135 11.66 -23.26 17.53
CA PHE A 135 11.82 -23.69 18.91
C PHE A 135 11.36 -22.60 19.89
N MET A 136 11.92 -21.38 19.76
CA MET A 136 11.57 -20.23 20.60
C MET A 136 10.05 -19.94 20.61
N ARG A 137 9.38 -20.07 19.46
CA ARG A 137 7.93 -19.84 19.36
C ARG A 137 7.09 -21.04 19.81
N ASN A 138 7.61 -22.26 19.79
CA ASN A 138 6.94 -23.46 20.28
C ASN A 138 6.96 -23.53 21.83
N THR A 139 8.04 -23.05 22.46
CA THR A 139 8.13 -22.91 23.92
C THR A 139 7.16 -21.84 24.43
N LYS A 140 5.92 -22.25 24.75
CA LYS A 140 4.84 -21.37 25.24
C LYS A 140 5.24 -20.53 26.47
N THR A 141 6.05 -21.08 27.36
CA THR A 141 6.62 -20.38 28.53
C THR A 141 7.48 -19.18 28.11
N LEU A 142 8.44 -19.41 27.22
CA LEU A 142 9.31 -18.37 26.67
C LEU A 142 8.53 -17.36 25.83
N SER A 143 7.59 -17.79 24.99
CA SER A 143 6.71 -16.90 24.22
C SER A 143 5.88 -15.98 25.12
N ASN A 144 5.30 -16.49 26.20
CA ASN A 144 4.52 -15.68 27.15
C ASN A 144 5.42 -14.70 27.92
N PHE A 145 6.64 -15.11 28.29
CA PHE A 145 7.64 -14.23 28.90
C PHE A 145 8.09 -13.11 27.95
N LEU A 146 8.38 -13.45 26.69
CA LEU A 146 8.74 -12.51 25.61
C LEU A 146 7.66 -11.46 25.37
N GLN A 147 6.38 -11.86 25.37
CA GLN A 147 5.25 -10.95 25.21
C GLN A 147 5.07 -10.02 26.41
N LYS A 148 5.24 -10.53 27.63
CA LYS A 148 5.12 -9.73 28.87
C LYS A 148 6.28 -8.74 29.04
N ASN A 149 7.51 -9.15 28.71
CA ASN A 149 8.74 -8.45 29.05
C ASN A 149 9.60 -8.14 27.81
N ARG A 150 9.01 -7.49 26.79
CA ARG A 150 9.61 -7.31 25.44
C ARG A 150 11.05 -6.76 25.42
N PHE A 151 11.45 -5.93 26.39
CA PHE A 151 12.80 -5.35 26.47
C PHE A 151 13.80 -6.15 27.30
N ILE A 152 13.35 -7.00 28.22
CA ILE A 152 14.24 -7.77 29.11
C ILE A 152 14.99 -8.85 28.32
N TYR A 153 14.33 -9.53 27.39
CA TYR A 153 14.99 -10.55 26.57
C TYR A 153 16.11 -9.97 25.68
N PRO A 154 15.89 -8.90 24.88
CA PRO A 154 16.99 -8.19 24.22
C PRO A 154 18.14 -7.83 25.16
N GLY A 155 17.84 -7.20 26.31
CA GLY A 155 18.85 -6.80 27.29
C GLY A 155 19.71 -7.96 27.80
N PHE A 156 19.07 -9.06 28.22
CA PHE A 156 19.75 -10.27 28.68
C PHE A 156 20.61 -10.89 27.56
N MET A 157 20.07 -11.03 26.35
CA MET A 157 20.83 -11.58 25.22
C MET A 157 21.98 -10.67 24.81
N THR A 158 21.83 -9.34 24.85
CA THR A 158 22.97 -8.42 24.62
C THR A 158 24.03 -8.52 25.71
N LEU A 159 23.66 -8.72 26.98
CA LEU A 159 24.61 -8.95 28.07
C LEU A 159 25.40 -10.25 27.85
N ALA A 160 24.71 -11.34 27.47
CA ALA A 160 25.35 -12.60 27.13
C ALA A 160 26.31 -12.48 25.93
N VAL A 161 25.88 -11.79 24.86
CA VAL A 161 26.74 -11.51 23.69
C VAL A 161 27.96 -10.68 24.08
N MET A 162 27.80 -9.61 24.89
CA MET A 162 28.91 -8.78 25.37
C MET A 162 29.87 -9.56 26.27
N SER A 163 29.37 -10.50 27.09
CA SER A 163 30.22 -11.37 27.93
C SER A 163 31.02 -12.40 27.12
N ILE A 164 30.52 -12.83 25.96
CA ILE A 164 31.25 -13.71 25.04
C ILE A 164 32.26 -12.90 24.23
N LEU A 165 31.85 -11.75 23.70
CA LEU A 165 32.67 -10.88 22.87
C LEU A 165 33.66 -10.01 23.67
N PHE A 166 33.74 -10.19 25.00
CA PHE A 166 34.62 -9.42 25.88
C PHE A 166 36.09 -9.64 25.48
N PRO A 167 36.84 -8.60 25.05
CA PRO A 167 38.14 -8.79 24.40
C PRO A 167 39.19 -9.59 25.17
N PRO A 168 39.49 -9.34 26.46
CA PRO A 168 40.48 -10.14 27.19
C PRO A 168 39.96 -11.54 27.59
N GLY A 169 38.70 -11.86 27.29
CA GLY A 169 38.10 -13.19 27.46
C GLY A 169 38.17 -14.02 26.18
N ILE A 170 37.01 -14.47 25.69
CA ILE A 170 36.90 -15.22 24.42
C ILE A 170 37.12 -14.29 23.21
N GLY A 171 36.89 -12.98 23.36
CA GLY A 171 37.05 -11.99 22.29
C GLY A 171 38.45 -11.91 21.68
N LYS A 172 39.50 -12.33 22.41
CA LYS A 172 40.90 -12.35 21.92
C LYS A 172 41.08 -13.23 20.68
N TYR A 173 40.30 -14.32 20.58
CA TYR A 173 40.30 -15.22 19.42
C TYR A 173 39.43 -14.73 18.26
N MET A 174 38.69 -13.63 18.45
CA MET A 174 37.73 -13.08 17.50
C MET A 174 38.13 -11.68 16.98
N ALA A 175 39.34 -11.22 17.29
CA ALA A 175 39.79 -9.85 16.99
C ALA A 175 38.79 -8.78 17.52
N ALA A 176 38.21 -9.02 18.70
CA ALA A 176 37.00 -8.31 19.18
C ALA A 176 37.19 -6.82 19.49
N ASP A 177 38.43 -6.35 19.66
CA ASP A 177 38.75 -4.92 19.84
C ASP A 177 38.49 -4.07 18.58
N LEU A 178 38.49 -4.70 17.40
CA LEU A 178 38.32 -4.02 16.11
C LEU A 178 36.84 -3.80 15.75
N GLY A 179 36.55 -2.66 15.14
CA GLY A 179 35.23 -2.36 14.59
C GLY A 179 34.83 -3.30 13.45
N ASN A 180 33.53 -3.45 13.22
CA ASN A 180 33.00 -4.37 12.19
C ASN A 180 33.56 -4.13 10.77
N VAL A 181 33.96 -2.91 10.44
CA VAL A 181 34.58 -2.55 9.17
C VAL A 181 36.05 -2.98 9.14
N GLU A 182 36.78 -2.76 10.23
CA GLU A 182 38.21 -3.05 10.37
C GLU A 182 38.49 -4.56 10.44
N GLN A 183 37.60 -5.33 11.08
CA GLN A 183 37.62 -6.80 11.05
C GLN A 183 37.47 -7.38 9.63
N VAL A 184 36.76 -6.69 8.73
CA VAL A 184 36.63 -7.09 7.31
C VAL A 184 37.83 -6.59 6.49
N LEU A 185 38.27 -5.35 6.71
CA LEU A 185 39.46 -4.80 6.04
C LEU A 185 40.72 -5.61 6.32
N SER A 186 40.92 -6.07 7.55
CA SER A 186 42.05 -6.94 7.91
C SER A 186 41.99 -8.31 7.22
N MET A 187 40.81 -8.90 7.03
CA MET A 187 40.66 -10.11 6.20
C MET A 187 40.92 -9.85 4.71
N PHE A 188 40.58 -8.65 4.22
CA PHE A 188 40.82 -8.24 2.83
C PHE A 188 42.24 -7.71 2.59
N ALA A 189 43.15 -7.81 3.58
CA ALA A 189 44.55 -7.44 3.46
C ALA A 189 45.23 -8.18 2.28
N ASN A 190 46.00 -7.44 1.48
CA ASN A 190 46.63 -7.91 0.25
C ASN A 190 48.00 -8.61 0.46
N PHE A 191 48.30 -9.03 1.68
CA PHE A 191 49.47 -9.81 2.05
C PHE A 191 49.04 -11.10 2.78
N THR A 192 49.85 -12.14 2.69
CA THR A 192 49.72 -13.44 3.39
C THR A 192 50.10 -13.31 4.88
N TRP A 193 49.43 -14.04 5.77
CA TRP A 193 49.67 -13.89 7.22
C TRP A 193 50.80 -14.76 7.79
N SER A 194 51.35 -15.69 7.00
CA SER A 194 52.39 -16.65 7.43
C SER A 194 53.82 -16.31 6.98
N ASP A 195 54.06 -15.09 6.50
CA ASP A 195 55.34 -14.64 5.94
C ASP A 195 56.10 -13.65 6.83
N GLU A 196 57.30 -13.24 6.39
CA GLU A 196 58.00 -12.08 6.94
C GLU A 196 57.20 -10.79 6.69
N LEU A 197 56.57 -10.29 7.76
CA LEU A 197 55.68 -9.13 7.76
C LEU A 197 56.43 -7.84 8.08
N SER A 198 56.13 -6.75 7.36
CA SER A 198 56.49 -5.39 7.77
C SER A 198 55.79 -5.03 9.09
N ALA A 199 56.36 -4.10 9.88
CA ALA A 199 55.83 -3.72 11.20
C ALA A 199 54.34 -3.30 11.16
N GLU A 200 53.90 -2.60 10.12
CA GLU A 200 52.49 -2.22 9.92
C GLU A 200 51.59 -3.43 9.61
N GLN A 201 52.12 -4.43 8.89
CA GLN A 201 51.40 -5.65 8.54
C GLN A 201 51.30 -6.59 9.76
N ALA A 202 52.39 -6.70 10.53
CA ALA A 202 52.44 -7.43 11.80
C ALA A 202 51.44 -6.87 12.82
N ALA A 203 51.24 -5.55 12.86
CA ALA A 203 50.23 -4.90 13.70
C ALA A 203 48.78 -5.27 13.32
N VAL A 204 48.52 -5.65 12.05
CA VAL A 204 47.22 -6.21 11.64
C VAL A 204 47.10 -7.68 12.04
N VAL A 205 48.17 -8.47 11.88
CA VAL A 205 48.19 -9.90 12.22
C VAL A 205 48.14 -10.15 13.74
N SER A 206 48.69 -9.25 14.57
CA SER A 206 48.65 -9.38 16.04
C SER A 206 47.25 -9.38 16.65
N HIS A 207 46.23 -8.87 15.94
CA HIS A 207 44.83 -8.99 16.36
C HIS A 207 44.19 -10.35 15.99
N TRP A 208 44.83 -11.09 15.08
CA TRP A 208 44.39 -12.40 14.56
C TRP A 208 45.24 -13.57 15.07
N GLN A 209 46.36 -13.31 15.75
CA GLN A 209 47.24 -14.34 16.33
C GLN A 209 47.33 -14.17 17.84
N THR A 210 47.27 -15.28 18.58
CA THR A 210 47.45 -15.28 20.04
C THR A 210 48.59 -16.23 20.42
N PRO A 211 49.25 -16.07 21.58
CA PRO A 211 50.32 -16.98 22.00
C PRO A 211 49.84 -18.41 22.30
N GLU A 212 48.53 -18.64 22.33
CA GLU A 212 47.89 -19.95 22.55
C GLU A 212 47.33 -20.58 21.27
N VAL A 213 47.03 -19.77 20.23
CA VAL A 213 46.30 -20.18 19.03
C VAL A 213 46.75 -19.37 17.81
N ASP A 214 47.17 -20.09 16.76
CA ASP A 214 47.58 -19.54 15.47
C ASP A 214 46.45 -18.84 14.71
N HIS A 215 46.81 -18.01 13.73
CA HIS A 215 45.87 -17.28 12.89
C HIS A 215 44.83 -18.17 12.17
N PHE A 216 45.18 -19.42 11.82
CA PHE A 216 44.23 -20.42 11.32
C PHE A 216 43.14 -20.77 12.34
N GLY A 217 43.52 -20.99 13.60
CA GLY A 217 42.61 -21.32 14.69
C GLY A 217 41.69 -20.14 15.04
N CYS A 218 42.23 -18.93 15.09
CA CYS A 218 41.44 -17.70 15.30
C CYS A 218 40.40 -17.49 14.19
N LEU A 219 40.73 -17.71 12.91
CA LEU A 219 39.76 -17.63 11.81
C LEU A 219 38.62 -18.66 11.95
N ILE A 220 38.93 -19.89 12.36
CA ILE A 220 37.92 -20.94 12.61
C ILE A 220 37.03 -20.58 13.80
N ILE A 221 37.62 -20.15 14.93
CA ILE A 221 36.90 -19.73 16.14
C ILE A 221 36.00 -18.52 15.82
N PHE A 222 36.50 -17.54 15.08
CA PHE A 222 35.73 -16.40 14.61
C PHE A 222 34.55 -16.85 13.73
N PHE A 223 34.77 -17.71 12.73
CA PHE A 223 33.70 -18.20 11.85
C PHE A 223 32.56 -18.84 12.65
N PHE A 224 32.86 -19.85 13.49
CA PHE A 224 31.83 -20.53 14.28
C PHE A 224 31.17 -19.60 15.30
N SER A 225 31.93 -18.71 15.94
CA SER A 225 31.38 -17.77 16.91
C SER A 225 30.42 -16.77 16.24
N VAL A 226 30.80 -16.18 15.10
CA VAL A 226 29.90 -15.30 14.33
C VAL A 226 28.71 -16.09 13.77
N PHE A 227 28.89 -17.35 13.37
CA PHE A 227 27.81 -18.24 12.91
C PHE A 227 26.71 -18.42 13.98
N PHE A 228 27.08 -18.76 15.22
CA PHE A 228 26.10 -18.92 16.30
C PHE A 228 25.60 -17.57 16.85
N LEU A 229 26.48 -16.58 17.06
CA LEU A 229 26.10 -15.27 17.57
C LEU A 229 25.14 -14.55 16.61
N SER A 230 25.39 -14.58 15.30
CA SER A 230 24.49 -13.98 14.30
C SER A 230 23.11 -14.65 14.28
N MET A 231 23.07 -15.98 14.35
CA MET A 231 21.84 -16.77 14.38
C MET A 231 20.97 -16.39 15.58
N VAL A 232 21.59 -16.19 16.76
CA VAL A 232 20.93 -15.68 17.96
C VAL A 232 20.48 -14.22 17.78
N SER A 233 21.38 -13.33 17.35
CA SER A 233 21.08 -11.89 17.20
C SER A 233 19.94 -11.61 16.22
N CYS A 234 19.79 -12.39 15.15
CA CYS A 234 18.72 -12.22 14.16
C CYS A 234 17.31 -12.54 14.71
N THR A 235 17.22 -13.24 15.85
CA THR A 235 15.93 -13.54 16.50
C THR A 235 15.43 -12.46 17.44
N LEU A 236 16.27 -11.48 17.79
CA LEU A 236 15.91 -10.41 18.72
C LEU A 236 14.81 -9.53 18.11
N PRO A 237 13.80 -9.06 18.89
CA PRO A 237 12.71 -8.20 18.42
C PRO A 237 13.13 -6.74 18.18
N VAL A 238 14.29 -6.55 17.54
CA VAL A 238 15.04 -5.31 17.29
C VAL A 238 15.25 -5.16 15.77
N PRO A 239 15.24 -3.95 15.17
CA PRO A 239 15.59 -3.77 13.76
C PRO A 239 17.07 -4.11 13.52
N ALA A 240 17.35 -5.24 12.89
CA ALA A 240 18.69 -5.73 12.55
C ALA A 240 18.76 -6.21 11.09
N GLY A 241 19.97 -6.18 10.51
CA GLY A 241 20.24 -6.64 9.14
C GLY A 241 21.13 -7.88 9.11
N ILE A 242 20.82 -8.84 8.23
CA ILE A 242 21.48 -10.15 8.15
C ILE A 242 22.73 -10.12 7.25
N PHE A 243 22.82 -9.16 6.34
CA PHE A 243 23.87 -9.06 5.31
C PHE A 243 25.29 -8.96 5.90
N VAL A 244 25.54 -8.04 6.85
CA VAL A 244 26.90 -7.82 7.39
C VAL A 244 27.42 -9.04 8.17
N PRO A 245 26.65 -9.72 9.03
CA PRO A 245 27.07 -11.01 9.61
C PRO A 245 27.39 -12.09 8.56
N ALA A 246 26.57 -12.23 7.50
CA ALA A 246 26.85 -13.16 6.41
C ALA A 246 28.14 -12.81 5.65
N PHE A 247 28.37 -11.52 5.41
CA PHE A 247 29.58 -11.01 4.77
C PHE A 247 30.84 -11.32 5.60
N LYS A 248 30.78 -11.17 6.93
CA LYS A 248 31.88 -11.54 7.85
C LYS A 248 32.14 -13.05 7.89
N MET A 249 31.10 -13.89 7.85
CA MET A 249 31.25 -15.35 7.78
C MET A 249 31.90 -15.81 6.46
N GLY A 250 31.48 -15.23 5.33
CA GLY A 250 32.10 -15.51 4.05
C GLY A 250 33.54 -14.99 3.95
N ALA A 251 33.83 -13.81 4.52
CA ALA A 251 35.16 -13.22 4.53
C ALA A 251 36.17 -14.09 5.31
N SER A 252 35.79 -14.59 6.50
CA SER A 252 36.68 -15.46 7.29
C SER A 252 36.89 -16.83 6.65
N LEU A 253 35.84 -17.44 6.08
CA LEU A 253 35.94 -18.72 5.36
C LEU A 253 36.78 -18.59 4.08
N GLY A 254 36.60 -17.50 3.33
CA GLY A 254 37.42 -17.17 2.17
C GLY A 254 38.88 -16.92 2.56
N ARG A 255 39.14 -16.12 3.61
CA ARG A 255 40.50 -15.85 4.10
C ARG A 255 41.19 -17.13 4.54
N PHE A 256 40.53 -17.96 5.33
CA PHE A 256 41.02 -19.28 5.75
C PHE A 256 41.39 -20.15 4.55
N THR A 257 40.53 -20.21 3.53
CA THR A 257 40.78 -20.98 2.30
C THR A 257 42.00 -20.46 1.54
N GLY A 258 42.20 -19.14 1.48
CA GLY A 258 43.36 -18.51 0.84
C GLY A 258 44.68 -18.79 1.57
N GLU A 259 44.71 -18.71 2.90
CA GLU A 259 45.91 -19.06 3.68
C GLU A 259 46.22 -20.57 3.60
N VAL A 260 45.20 -21.43 3.55
CA VAL A 260 45.37 -22.88 3.33
C VAL A 260 45.91 -23.18 1.93
N MET A 261 45.42 -22.47 0.90
CA MET A 261 45.95 -22.57 -0.47
C MET A 261 47.42 -22.14 -0.52
N HIS A 262 47.78 -21.06 0.18
CA HIS A 262 49.16 -20.62 0.31
C HIS A 262 50.04 -21.63 1.06
N TYR A 263 49.54 -22.28 2.12
CA TYR A 263 50.26 -23.34 2.83
C TYR A 263 50.59 -24.54 1.93
N PHE A 264 49.68 -24.93 1.03
CA PHE A 264 49.95 -25.99 0.05
C PHE A 264 50.87 -25.54 -1.11
N CYS A 265 50.83 -24.27 -1.49
CA CYS A 265 51.63 -23.69 -2.58
C CYS A 265 52.40 -22.45 -2.10
N PRO A 266 53.44 -22.60 -1.25
CA PRO A 266 54.11 -21.47 -0.59
C PRO A 266 54.87 -20.57 -1.57
N LEU A 267 55.36 -21.11 -2.67
CA LEU A 267 55.99 -20.35 -3.76
C LEU A 267 54.97 -19.63 -4.67
N GLY A 268 53.67 -19.94 -4.55
CA GLY A 268 52.64 -19.52 -5.50
C GLY A 268 52.34 -20.58 -6.57
N VAL A 269 51.50 -20.20 -7.54
CA VAL A 269 51.19 -21.02 -8.72
C VAL A 269 52.05 -20.54 -9.89
N ALA A 270 52.41 -21.45 -10.80
CA ALA A 270 53.29 -21.20 -11.94
C ALA A 270 52.50 -21.28 -13.25
N TYR A 271 52.39 -20.16 -13.96
CA TYR A 271 51.69 -20.07 -15.25
C TYR A 271 52.34 -19.05 -16.18
N GLY A 272 52.40 -19.36 -17.47
CA GLY A 272 53.01 -18.47 -18.48
C GLY A 272 54.51 -18.20 -18.31
N GLY A 273 55.21 -18.91 -17.41
CA GLY A 273 56.62 -18.66 -17.08
C GLY A 273 56.86 -17.68 -15.93
N HIS A 274 55.79 -17.08 -15.39
CA HIS A 274 55.84 -16.32 -14.14
C HIS A 274 55.33 -17.19 -12.99
N ILE A 275 55.86 -16.95 -11.78
CA ILE A 275 55.37 -17.54 -10.54
C ILE A 275 54.80 -16.39 -9.72
N GLN A 276 53.51 -16.43 -9.43
CA GLN A 276 52.87 -15.40 -8.60
C GLN A 276 52.36 -16.00 -7.29
N LYS A 277 52.70 -15.33 -6.19
CA LYS A 277 52.25 -15.70 -4.85
C LYS A 277 50.74 -15.52 -4.73
N ILE A 278 50.10 -16.48 -4.07
CA ILE A 278 48.67 -16.47 -3.76
C ILE A 278 48.34 -15.27 -2.85
N LEU A 279 47.24 -14.55 -3.11
CA LEU A 279 46.75 -13.46 -2.26
C LEU A 279 45.46 -13.86 -1.52
N PRO A 280 45.53 -14.24 -0.23
CA PRO A 280 44.35 -14.65 0.55
C PRO A 280 43.25 -13.59 0.67
N GLY A 281 43.58 -12.30 0.50
CA GLY A 281 42.60 -11.21 0.42
C GLY A 281 41.62 -11.35 -0.75
N GLY A 282 42.06 -11.88 -1.90
CA GLY A 282 41.17 -12.18 -3.05
C GLY A 282 40.16 -13.28 -2.72
N TYR A 283 40.63 -14.36 -2.07
CA TYR A 283 39.78 -15.45 -1.57
C TYR A 283 38.80 -14.97 -0.50
N ALA A 284 39.21 -14.07 0.39
CA ALA A 284 38.33 -13.44 1.38
C ALA A 284 37.18 -12.66 0.71
N VAL A 285 37.45 -11.86 -0.33
CA VAL A 285 36.41 -11.13 -1.08
C VAL A 285 35.46 -12.10 -1.80
N VAL A 286 35.98 -13.15 -2.45
CA VAL A 286 35.17 -14.18 -3.13
C VAL A 286 34.27 -14.92 -2.13
N GLY A 287 34.81 -15.36 -0.99
CA GLY A 287 34.05 -16.03 0.07
C GLY A 287 32.97 -15.13 0.66
N ALA A 288 33.28 -13.84 0.91
CA ALA A 288 32.35 -12.85 1.45
C ALA A 288 31.14 -12.63 0.54
N ALA A 289 31.36 -12.59 -0.78
CA ALA A 289 30.28 -12.55 -1.77
C ALA A 289 29.50 -13.87 -1.83
N ALA A 290 30.18 -15.01 -1.94
CA ALA A 290 29.56 -16.33 -2.11
C ALA A 290 28.65 -16.72 -0.94
N PHE A 291 29.10 -16.55 0.31
CA PHE A 291 28.29 -16.87 1.48
C PHE A 291 27.08 -15.93 1.62
N THR A 292 27.26 -14.63 1.37
CA THR A 292 26.18 -13.64 1.46
C THR A 292 25.11 -13.86 0.39
N GLY A 293 25.53 -14.14 -0.85
CA GLY A 293 24.66 -14.53 -1.96
C GLY A 293 23.84 -15.77 -1.59
N ALA A 294 24.51 -16.82 -1.06
CA ALA A 294 23.85 -18.06 -0.69
C ALA A 294 22.86 -17.95 0.48
N VAL A 295 23.07 -17.04 1.44
CA VAL A 295 22.09 -16.78 2.52
C VAL A 295 20.86 -16.02 1.99
N THR A 296 21.04 -15.17 0.99
CA THR A 296 19.98 -14.29 0.44
C THR A 296 19.31 -14.82 -0.84
N HIS A 297 19.89 -15.83 -1.49
CA HIS A 297 19.61 -16.28 -2.86
C HIS A 297 19.75 -15.17 -3.93
N THR A 298 20.66 -14.22 -3.72
CA THR A 298 20.88 -13.09 -4.66
C THR A 298 22.17 -13.21 -5.47
N VAL A 299 22.11 -12.82 -6.74
CA VAL A 299 23.25 -12.77 -7.67
C VAL A 299 23.84 -11.34 -7.68
N SER A 300 23.00 -10.33 -7.47
CA SER A 300 23.36 -8.92 -7.24
C SER A 300 24.47 -8.68 -6.21
N THR A 301 24.65 -9.61 -5.27
CA THR A 301 25.78 -9.62 -4.32
C THR A 301 27.15 -9.52 -5.01
N ILE A 302 27.33 -10.10 -6.20
CA ILE A 302 28.57 -9.96 -7.02
C ILE A 302 28.89 -8.49 -7.28
N VAL A 303 27.88 -7.73 -7.74
CA VAL A 303 28.02 -6.31 -8.11
C VAL A 303 28.15 -5.44 -6.87
N ILE A 304 27.36 -5.70 -5.82
CA ILE A 304 27.47 -5.02 -4.53
C ILE A 304 28.91 -5.13 -3.99
N VAL A 305 29.49 -6.33 -3.97
CA VAL A 305 30.83 -6.54 -3.41
C VAL A 305 31.93 -5.94 -4.28
N SER A 306 31.79 -5.95 -5.61
CA SER A 306 32.76 -5.28 -6.49
C SER A 306 32.67 -3.74 -6.40
N GLU A 307 31.48 -3.15 -6.30
CA GLU A 307 31.30 -1.70 -6.02
C GLU A 307 31.80 -1.30 -4.62
N MET A 308 31.65 -2.18 -3.62
CA MET A 308 32.11 -1.97 -2.24
C MET A 308 33.63 -2.11 -2.07
N THR A 309 34.28 -2.97 -2.86
CA THR A 309 35.74 -3.16 -2.84
C THR A 309 36.49 -2.19 -3.75
N GLY A 310 35.82 -1.68 -4.79
CA GLY A 310 36.36 -0.75 -5.77
C GLY A 310 37.28 -1.38 -6.83
N GLN A 311 37.40 -2.71 -6.85
CA GLN A 311 38.16 -3.44 -7.85
C GLN A 311 37.27 -4.47 -8.57
N VAL A 312 37.46 -4.58 -9.89
CA VAL A 312 36.75 -5.51 -10.78
C VAL A 312 37.61 -6.71 -11.22
N THR A 313 38.87 -6.78 -10.78
CA THR A 313 39.86 -7.78 -11.23
C THR A 313 39.43 -9.22 -10.95
N HIS A 314 38.75 -9.44 -9.82
CA HIS A 314 38.28 -10.76 -9.36
C HIS A 314 36.82 -11.05 -9.75
N LEU A 315 36.20 -10.25 -10.62
CA LEU A 315 34.76 -10.35 -10.94
C LEU A 315 34.35 -11.73 -11.46
N LEU A 316 35.18 -12.39 -12.28
CA LEU A 316 34.88 -13.71 -12.84
C LEU A 316 34.91 -14.83 -11.77
N PRO A 317 35.95 -14.97 -10.93
CA PRO A 317 35.92 -15.84 -9.74
C PRO A 317 34.74 -15.58 -8.79
N ILE A 318 34.44 -14.30 -8.49
CA ILE A 318 33.31 -13.93 -7.63
C ILE A 318 31.99 -14.44 -8.24
N MET A 319 31.78 -14.23 -9.54
CA MET A 319 30.57 -14.69 -10.23
C MET A 319 30.45 -16.22 -10.21
N ALA A 320 31.52 -16.95 -10.51
CA ALA A 320 31.51 -18.41 -10.52
C ALA A 320 31.23 -18.99 -9.12
N ALA A 321 31.86 -18.44 -8.08
CA ALA A 321 31.67 -18.87 -6.69
C ALA A 321 30.25 -18.55 -6.18
N VAL A 322 29.72 -17.35 -6.46
CA VAL A 322 28.35 -16.97 -6.05
C VAL A 322 27.30 -17.83 -6.75
N LEU A 323 27.45 -18.09 -8.06
CA LEU A 323 26.51 -18.96 -8.78
C LEU A 323 26.53 -20.40 -8.25
N ALA A 324 27.72 -20.95 -7.95
CA ALA A 324 27.85 -22.26 -7.33
C ALA A 324 27.22 -22.30 -5.91
N ALA A 325 27.46 -21.27 -5.09
CA ALA A 325 26.92 -21.15 -3.74
C ALA A 325 25.39 -20.99 -3.73
N ASN A 326 24.84 -20.20 -4.64
CA ASN A 326 23.40 -20.01 -4.79
C ASN A 326 22.72 -21.30 -5.28
N ALA A 327 23.34 -22.02 -6.22
CA ALA A 327 22.82 -23.29 -6.71
C ALA A 327 22.78 -24.37 -5.61
N THR A 328 23.84 -24.52 -4.81
CA THR A 328 23.86 -25.50 -3.72
C THR A 328 22.94 -25.11 -2.56
N ALA A 329 22.81 -23.82 -2.24
CA ALA A 329 21.87 -23.34 -1.23
C ALA A 329 20.40 -23.57 -1.64
N ALA A 330 20.02 -23.16 -2.86
CA ALA A 330 18.65 -23.24 -3.36
C ALA A 330 18.14 -24.68 -3.56
N LEU A 331 19.03 -25.65 -3.79
CA LEU A 331 18.70 -27.08 -3.80
C LEU A 331 18.41 -27.65 -2.40
N LEU A 332 18.88 -26.99 -1.34
CA LEU A 332 18.82 -27.50 0.03
C LEU A 332 17.81 -26.80 0.93
N GLN A 333 17.68 -25.48 0.86
CA GLN A 333 16.79 -24.68 1.72
C GLN A 333 16.18 -23.48 0.95
N PRO A 334 15.05 -22.91 1.41
CA PRO A 334 14.56 -21.61 0.93
C PRO A 334 15.48 -20.48 1.40
N SER A 335 15.39 -19.28 0.79
CA SER A 335 16.21 -18.14 1.20
C SER A 335 15.95 -17.72 2.65
N CYS A 336 16.87 -16.97 3.26
CA CYS A 336 16.66 -16.43 4.60
C CYS A 336 15.39 -15.55 4.69
N PHE A 337 15.10 -14.76 3.64
CA PHE A 337 13.93 -13.89 3.59
C PHE A 337 12.62 -14.71 3.52
N ASP A 338 12.56 -15.72 2.66
CA ASP A 338 11.37 -16.59 2.51
C ASP A 338 11.12 -17.40 3.78
N SER A 339 12.17 -17.92 4.39
CA SER A 339 12.13 -18.61 5.68
C SER A 339 11.48 -17.72 6.75
N ILE A 340 11.88 -16.44 6.83
CA ILE A 340 11.29 -15.45 7.76
C ILE A 340 9.83 -15.11 7.41
N ILE A 341 9.48 -15.00 6.13
CA ILE A 341 8.10 -14.75 5.64
C ILE A 341 7.18 -15.91 6.04
N LEU A 342 7.61 -17.15 5.79
CA LEU A 342 6.90 -18.38 6.13
C LEU A 342 6.70 -18.53 7.65
N ILE A 343 7.77 -18.31 8.46
CA ILE A 343 7.67 -18.31 9.93
C ILE A 343 6.62 -17.29 10.40
N LYS A 344 6.67 -16.06 9.87
CA LYS A 344 5.74 -14.97 10.21
C LYS A 344 4.32 -15.18 9.63
N LYS A 345 4.11 -16.21 8.78
CA LYS A 345 2.85 -16.55 8.10
C LYS A 345 2.24 -15.39 7.29
N LEU A 346 3.07 -14.43 6.83
CA LEU A 346 2.60 -13.25 6.09
C LEU A 346 1.85 -13.65 4.80
N PRO A 347 0.90 -12.84 4.31
CA PRO A 347 0.14 -13.12 3.08
C PRO A 347 0.99 -12.90 1.82
N TYR A 348 1.98 -13.77 1.64
CA TYR A 348 2.78 -13.93 0.44
C TYR A 348 2.30 -15.19 -0.31
N LEU A 349 2.50 -15.21 -1.63
CA LEU A 349 2.16 -16.33 -2.50
C LEU A 349 3.48 -17.09 -2.77
N PRO A 350 3.67 -18.31 -2.24
CA PRO A 350 4.96 -18.99 -2.33
C PRO A 350 5.21 -19.51 -3.75
N ASP A 351 6.41 -19.28 -4.28
CA ASP A 351 6.78 -19.77 -5.61
C ASP A 351 6.64 -21.29 -5.72
N LEU A 352 5.89 -21.71 -6.73
CA LEU A 352 5.53 -23.10 -6.95
C LEU A 352 6.67 -23.86 -7.64
N LEU A 353 7.39 -24.68 -6.86
CA LEU A 353 8.34 -25.66 -7.41
C LEU A 353 7.61 -26.59 -8.40
N SER A 354 8.05 -26.55 -9.67
CA SER A 354 7.40 -27.21 -10.80
C SER A 354 7.25 -28.74 -10.68
N SER A 355 7.92 -29.38 -9.72
CA SER A 355 7.90 -30.84 -9.48
C SER A 355 6.58 -31.37 -8.88
N ALA A 356 5.71 -30.52 -8.32
CA ALA A 356 4.46 -30.98 -7.73
C ALA A 356 3.34 -31.13 -8.79
N SER A 357 3.37 -32.25 -9.52
CA SER A 357 2.41 -32.62 -10.58
C SER A 357 0.93 -32.41 -10.19
N ARG A 358 0.58 -32.69 -8.91
CA ARG A 358 -0.77 -32.50 -8.33
C ARG A 358 -1.36 -31.09 -8.50
N MET A 359 -0.53 -30.07 -8.74
CA MET A 359 -0.97 -28.68 -8.94
C MET A 359 -1.53 -28.41 -10.36
N TYR A 360 -1.37 -29.36 -11.29
CA TYR A 360 -2.00 -29.31 -12.62
C TYR A 360 -3.41 -29.92 -12.60
N ASP A 361 -3.66 -30.92 -11.75
CA ASP A 361 -4.93 -31.66 -11.68
C ASP A 361 -6.07 -30.86 -11.02
N ILE A 362 -5.73 -29.94 -10.11
CA ILE A 362 -6.67 -29.18 -9.29
C ILE A 362 -7.06 -27.88 -9.98
N CYS A 363 -8.37 -27.62 -10.07
CA CYS A 363 -8.97 -26.53 -10.83
C CYS A 363 -9.57 -25.44 -9.93
N VAL A 364 -9.87 -24.26 -10.50
CA VAL A 364 -10.58 -23.16 -9.81
C VAL A 364 -11.90 -23.64 -9.19
N GLU A 365 -12.61 -24.54 -9.86
CA GLU A 365 -13.89 -25.10 -9.40
C GLU A 365 -13.83 -25.76 -8.00
N ASP A 366 -12.67 -26.26 -7.61
CA ASP A 366 -12.42 -26.99 -6.35
C ASP A 366 -12.20 -26.06 -5.14
N PHE A 367 -11.77 -24.80 -5.36
CA PHE A 367 -11.40 -23.87 -4.28
C PHE A 367 -12.01 -22.46 -4.36
N MET A 368 -12.78 -22.13 -5.41
CA MET A 368 -13.49 -20.86 -5.54
C MET A 368 -14.61 -20.67 -4.49
N VAL A 369 -14.79 -19.44 -4.02
CA VAL A 369 -15.93 -19.08 -3.16
C VAL A 369 -17.16 -18.88 -4.03
N ARG A 370 -18.14 -19.80 -3.90
CA ARG A 370 -19.41 -19.78 -4.66
C ARG A 370 -20.46 -18.83 -4.06
N ASP A 371 -20.39 -18.49 -2.77
CA ASP A 371 -21.26 -17.47 -2.14
C ASP A 371 -20.75 -16.05 -2.42
N VAL A 372 -20.95 -15.57 -3.65
CA VAL A 372 -20.55 -14.22 -4.07
C VAL A 372 -21.69 -13.23 -3.82
N LYS A 373 -21.46 -12.18 -3.04
CA LYS A 373 -22.40 -11.06 -2.91
C LYS A 373 -22.21 -10.10 -4.09
N TYR A 374 -23.24 -9.97 -4.92
CA TYR A 374 -23.26 -9.17 -6.15
C TYR A 374 -24.20 -7.96 -6.03
N ILE A 375 -24.03 -7.02 -6.96
CA ILE A 375 -24.88 -5.85 -7.19
C ILE A 375 -25.48 -6.01 -8.58
N TRP A 376 -26.77 -5.72 -8.76
CA TRP A 376 -27.46 -5.85 -10.06
C TRP A 376 -28.06 -4.52 -10.51
N ASN A 377 -28.33 -4.39 -11.81
CA ASN A 377 -28.93 -3.16 -12.34
C ASN A 377 -30.36 -2.97 -11.81
N ARG A 378 -30.76 -1.73 -11.55
CA ARG A 378 -32.06 -1.33 -10.97
C ARG A 378 -32.36 -1.88 -9.56
N MET A 379 -31.34 -2.29 -8.80
CA MET A 379 -31.53 -2.55 -7.36
C MET A 379 -31.94 -1.27 -6.62
N THR A 380 -32.67 -1.38 -5.51
CA THR A 380 -33.02 -0.20 -4.70
C THR A 380 -31.82 0.30 -3.87
N PHE A 381 -31.78 1.61 -3.60
CA PHE A 381 -30.79 2.17 -2.66
C PHE A 381 -30.86 1.50 -1.27
N GLN A 382 -32.05 1.06 -0.81
CA GLN A 382 -32.21 0.34 0.45
C GLN A 382 -31.49 -1.00 0.43
N GLN A 383 -31.73 -1.84 -0.57
CA GLN A 383 -31.01 -3.12 -0.74
C GLN A 383 -29.49 -2.90 -0.81
N LEU A 384 -29.02 -1.85 -1.51
CA LEU A 384 -27.58 -1.54 -1.58
C LEU A 384 -27.02 -1.16 -0.20
N LYS A 385 -27.72 -0.30 0.55
CA LYS A 385 -27.33 0.12 1.90
C LYS A 385 -27.28 -1.06 2.87
N ASP A 386 -28.18 -2.04 2.72
CA ASP A 386 -28.24 -3.21 3.60
C ASP A 386 -27.16 -4.26 3.25
N ILE A 387 -26.94 -4.58 1.97
CA ILE A 387 -25.79 -5.38 1.51
C ILE A 387 -24.46 -4.74 1.99
N LEU A 388 -24.34 -3.41 1.94
CA LEU A 388 -23.17 -2.69 2.44
C LEU A 388 -23.03 -2.73 3.98
N LYS A 389 -24.13 -2.73 4.75
CA LYS A 389 -24.10 -2.85 6.23
C LYS A 389 -23.62 -4.23 6.67
N GLU A 390 -24.12 -5.28 6.01
CA GLU A 390 -23.74 -6.67 6.28
C GLU A 390 -22.27 -6.90 5.92
N ASN A 391 -21.89 -6.56 4.69
CA ASN A 391 -20.63 -6.98 4.09
C ASN A 391 -19.50 -5.95 4.30
N LYS A 392 -19.26 -5.56 5.56
CA LYS A 392 -18.27 -4.53 5.93
C LYS A 392 -16.83 -4.83 5.48
N ALA A 393 -16.47 -6.11 5.33
CA ALA A 393 -15.12 -6.55 4.95
C ALA A 393 -14.85 -6.50 3.43
N ILE A 394 -15.87 -6.32 2.59
CA ILE A 394 -15.74 -6.38 1.12
C ILE A 394 -15.36 -5.00 0.57
N LYS A 395 -14.17 -4.89 -0.05
CA LYS A 395 -13.65 -3.64 -0.66
C LYS A 395 -14.23 -3.31 -2.04
N SER A 396 -14.62 -4.33 -2.79
CA SER A 396 -15.13 -4.26 -4.16
C SER A 396 -16.19 -5.34 -4.37
N PHE A 397 -17.26 -4.99 -5.08
CA PHE A 397 -18.40 -5.86 -5.39
C PHE A 397 -18.51 -6.04 -6.90
N PRO A 398 -18.82 -7.25 -7.41
CA PRO A 398 -19.16 -7.43 -8.81
C PRO A 398 -20.50 -6.77 -9.14
N LEU A 399 -20.55 -6.07 -10.28
CA LEU A 399 -21.78 -5.65 -10.94
C LEU A 399 -22.18 -6.74 -11.94
N VAL A 400 -23.38 -7.30 -11.77
CA VAL A 400 -24.05 -8.14 -12.75
C VAL A 400 -25.18 -7.37 -13.42
N ASP A 401 -25.64 -7.83 -14.58
CA ASP A 401 -26.85 -7.31 -15.23
C ASP A 401 -28.09 -7.55 -14.35
N SER A 402 -28.48 -8.81 -14.16
CA SER A 402 -29.70 -9.19 -13.45
C SER A 402 -29.51 -10.48 -12.66
N PRO A 403 -30.26 -10.70 -11.56
CA PRO A 403 -30.09 -11.88 -10.70
C PRO A 403 -30.51 -13.20 -11.37
N SER A 404 -31.17 -13.15 -12.53
CA SER A 404 -31.51 -14.32 -13.34
C SER A 404 -30.46 -14.62 -14.43
N SER A 405 -29.80 -13.58 -14.99
CA SER A 405 -28.74 -13.76 -15.97
C SER A 405 -27.39 -14.09 -15.33
N MET A 406 -27.10 -13.48 -14.17
CA MET A 406 -25.80 -13.49 -13.48
C MET A 406 -24.62 -13.02 -14.36
N VAL A 407 -24.87 -12.35 -15.48
CA VAL A 407 -23.81 -11.92 -16.40
C VAL A 407 -22.98 -10.82 -15.76
N LEU A 408 -21.67 -11.02 -15.65
CA LEU A 408 -20.73 -10.09 -15.03
C LEU A 408 -20.44 -8.90 -15.97
N LEU A 409 -20.85 -7.70 -15.56
CA LEU A 409 -20.59 -6.45 -16.30
C LEU A 409 -19.29 -5.77 -15.87
N GLY A 410 -18.94 -5.85 -14.58
CA GLY A 410 -17.77 -5.18 -14.03
C GLY A 410 -17.62 -5.34 -12.53
N SER A 411 -16.84 -4.45 -11.91
CA SER A 411 -16.76 -4.34 -10.46
C SER A 411 -16.78 -2.88 -10.00
N ILE A 412 -17.36 -2.64 -8.83
CA ILE A 412 -17.48 -1.31 -8.24
C ILE A 412 -16.84 -1.31 -6.85
N HIS A 413 -16.02 -0.30 -6.58
CA HIS A 413 -15.42 -0.11 -5.27
C HIS A 413 -16.44 0.35 -4.21
N ARG A 414 -16.31 -0.18 -2.99
CA ARG A 414 -17.21 0.11 -1.85
C ARG A 414 -17.32 1.62 -1.56
N TRP A 415 -16.24 2.37 -1.69
CA TRP A 415 -16.23 3.81 -1.40
C TRP A 415 -17.03 4.61 -2.44
N GLU A 416 -17.13 4.14 -3.68
CA GLU A 416 -17.97 4.76 -4.73
C GLU A 416 -19.45 4.53 -4.45
N LEU A 417 -19.83 3.31 -4.07
CA LEU A 417 -21.20 2.97 -3.69
C LEU A 417 -21.66 3.79 -2.47
N VAL A 418 -20.78 3.99 -1.49
CA VAL A 418 -21.02 4.88 -0.34
C VAL A 418 -21.15 6.35 -0.81
N ARG A 419 -20.27 6.83 -1.69
CA ARG A 419 -20.35 8.19 -2.28
C ARG A 419 -21.64 8.41 -3.07
N VAL A 420 -22.16 7.39 -3.76
CA VAL A 420 -23.42 7.42 -4.51
C VAL A 420 -24.62 7.52 -3.56
N ILE A 421 -24.65 6.72 -2.48
CA ILE A 421 -25.66 6.84 -1.42
C ILE A 421 -25.57 8.20 -0.71
N GLU A 422 -24.36 8.71 -0.45
CA GLU A 422 -24.15 10.01 0.19
C GLU A 422 -24.57 11.17 -0.72
N LYS A 423 -24.37 11.10 -2.04
CA LYS A 423 -24.94 12.09 -2.97
C LYS A 423 -26.47 12.04 -3.06
N GLN A 424 -27.07 10.87 -2.84
CA GLN A 424 -28.53 10.68 -2.88
C GLN A 424 -29.24 11.12 -1.58
N VAL A 425 -28.65 10.85 -0.42
CA VAL A 425 -29.30 11.02 0.90
C VAL A 425 -28.59 12.04 1.81
N GLY A 426 -27.40 12.51 1.40
CA GLY A 426 -26.53 13.37 2.18
C GLY A 426 -27.07 14.77 2.44
N ARG A 427 -26.30 15.54 3.21
CA ARG A 427 -26.71 16.86 3.69
C ARG A 427 -27.00 17.85 2.56
N GLU A 428 -26.10 17.95 1.58
CA GLU A 428 -26.26 18.86 0.44
C GLU A 428 -27.56 18.58 -0.31
N ARG A 429 -27.88 17.29 -0.53
CA ARG A 429 -29.09 16.88 -1.25
C ARG A 429 -30.37 17.24 -0.49
N ARG A 430 -30.40 17.00 0.83
CA ARG A 430 -31.48 17.46 1.73
C ARG A 430 -31.68 18.97 1.65
N LEU A 431 -30.59 19.74 1.68
CA LEU A 431 -30.67 21.21 1.57
C LEU A 431 -31.18 21.67 0.19
N THR A 432 -30.80 21.01 -0.90
CA THR A 432 -31.34 21.32 -2.25
C THR A 432 -32.86 21.07 -2.31
N VAL A 433 -33.33 19.95 -1.74
CA VAL A 433 -34.76 19.59 -1.73
C VAL A 433 -35.55 20.53 -0.81
N ALA A 434 -35.06 20.80 0.38
CA ALA A 434 -35.71 21.73 1.31
C ALA A 434 -35.80 23.15 0.71
N ALA A 435 -34.74 23.64 0.06
CA ALA A 435 -34.77 24.92 -0.66
C ALA A 435 -35.77 24.93 -1.81
N ARG A 436 -35.95 23.80 -2.52
CA ARG A 436 -36.98 23.65 -3.56
C ARG A 436 -38.38 23.71 -2.97
N TRP A 437 -38.67 22.94 -1.92
CA TRP A 437 -39.96 22.97 -1.22
C TRP A 437 -40.29 24.35 -0.65
N HIS A 438 -39.29 25.10 -0.17
CA HIS A 438 -39.48 26.50 0.23
C HIS A 438 -39.89 27.40 -0.94
N ARG A 439 -39.22 27.32 -2.10
CA ARG A 439 -39.61 28.08 -3.31
C ARG A 439 -41.02 27.71 -3.78
N GLU A 440 -41.37 26.42 -3.79
CA GLU A 440 -42.71 25.95 -4.17
C GLU A 440 -43.79 26.42 -3.17
N ALA A 441 -43.50 26.42 -1.87
CA ALA A 441 -44.40 26.93 -0.83
C ALA A 441 -44.57 28.46 -0.92
N GLU A 442 -43.55 29.20 -1.36
CA GLU A 442 -43.66 30.64 -1.63
C GLU A 442 -44.43 30.94 -2.92
N ALA A 443 -44.22 30.19 -4.00
CA ALA A 443 -45.01 30.29 -5.23
C ALA A 443 -46.50 30.04 -4.94
N ARG A 444 -46.83 28.91 -4.30
CA ARG A 444 -48.20 28.56 -3.87
C ARG A 444 -48.82 29.56 -2.86
N ARG A 445 -48.02 30.44 -2.25
CA ARG A 445 -48.51 31.57 -1.44
C ARG A 445 -48.78 32.82 -2.29
N ARG A 446 -48.03 33.06 -3.37
CA ARG A 446 -48.26 34.15 -4.33
C ARG A 446 -49.49 33.89 -5.21
N ASP A 447 -49.72 32.64 -5.60
CA ASP A 447 -50.87 32.25 -6.44
C ASP A 447 -52.22 32.30 -5.70
N ARG A 448 -52.19 32.34 -4.37
CA ARG A 448 -53.38 32.55 -3.54
C ARG A 448 -53.73 34.04 -3.52
N ARG A 449 -54.77 34.42 -4.29
CA ARG A 449 -55.43 35.73 -4.17
C ARG A 449 -55.71 36.04 -2.69
N PRO A 450 -55.36 37.24 -2.17
CA PRO A 450 -55.60 37.58 -0.78
C PRO A 450 -57.11 37.64 -0.50
N SER A 451 -57.56 36.90 0.52
CA SER A 451 -58.93 36.99 1.01
C SER A 451 -59.16 38.35 1.69
N ARG A 452 -60.35 38.93 1.51
CA ARG A 452 -60.73 40.31 1.91
C ARG A 452 -60.61 40.66 3.41
N PHE A 453 -60.16 39.72 4.25
CA PHE A 453 -59.87 39.92 5.67
C PHE A 453 -58.47 39.35 6.00
N GLU A 454 -57.46 40.23 6.02
CA GLU A 454 -56.19 39.99 6.72
C GLU A 454 -55.99 41.15 7.70
N VAL A 455 -56.12 40.87 9.00
CA VAL A 455 -56.08 41.90 10.05
C VAL A 455 -54.65 42.11 10.52
N THR A 456 -54.07 43.27 10.23
CA THR A 456 -52.82 43.72 10.86
C THR A 456 -53.06 44.00 12.35
N PRO A 457 -52.35 43.34 13.28
CA PRO A 457 -52.46 43.65 14.70
C PRO A 457 -51.82 45.01 15.01
N ALA A 458 -52.51 45.83 15.80
CA ALA A 458 -51.97 47.07 16.34
C ALA A 458 -50.90 46.79 17.42
N PRO A 459 -49.97 47.73 17.67
CA PRO A 459 -49.00 47.61 18.76
C PRO A 459 -49.61 48.05 20.10
N ASP A 460 -49.96 47.10 20.97
CA ASP A 460 -50.43 47.42 22.31
C ASP A 460 -49.34 48.10 23.17
N MET A 461 -49.63 49.31 23.61
CA MET A 461 -49.01 49.91 24.78
C MET A 461 -49.92 49.68 25.99
N LEU A 462 -49.45 48.97 27.01
CA LEU A 462 -49.67 49.27 28.43
C LEU A 462 -49.07 48.16 29.32
N SER A 463 -48.33 48.58 30.33
CA SER A 463 -47.88 47.76 31.45
C SER A 463 -48.62 48.19 32.72
N LEU A 464 -48.91 47.27 33.65
CA LEU A 464 -48.69 47.38 35.12
C LEU A 464 -49.41 46.25 35.92
N GLN A 465 -49.03 46.11 37.20
CA GLN A 465 -49.76 45.47 38.33
C GLN A 465 -50.08 43.95 38.35
N VAL A 466 -49.18 43.13 38.96
CA VAL A 466 -49.27 42.56 40.35
C VAL A 466 -50.57 41.83 40.79
N PRO A 467 -50.55 40.71 41.57
CA PRO A 467 -49.57 39.61 41.79
C PRO A 467 -50.20 38.17 41.71
N GLY A 468 -49.53 37.09 42.16
CA GLY A 468 -50.01 35.69 42.03
C GLY A 468 -50.15 34.85 43.33
N SER A 469 -50.45 33.54 43.22
CA SER A 469 -50.41 32.50 44.29
C SER A 469 -50.57 31.07 43.72
N GLY A 470 -50.22 30.00 44.48
CA GLY A 470 -50.41 28.55 44.14
C GLY A 470 -49.28 27.92 43.29
N MET A 471 -48.58 26.80 43.56
CA MET A 471 -48.82 25.48 44.23
C MET A 471 -49.85 24.56 43.51
N THR A 472 -49.63 23.26 43.24
CA THR A 472 -48.43 22.35 43.27
C THR A 472 -48.74 20.99 42.59
N ARG A 473 -47.69 20.22 42.15
CA ARG A 473 -47.76 18.80 41.64
C ARG A 473 -48.59 18.59 40.34
N GLY A 474 -48.47 17.47 39.60
CA GLY A 474 -47.54 16.32 39.62
C GLY A 474 -48.06 15.14 38.75
N SER A 475 -47.19 14.20 38.35
CA SER A 475 -47.46 12.84 37.78
C SER A 475 -48.64 12.66 36.79
N SER A 476 -48.45 12.43 35.48
CA SER A 476 -47.94 11.21 34.81
C SER A 476 -48.84 9.96 34.86
N LEU A 477 -48.98 9.31 33.69
CA LEU A 477 -49.43 7.91 33.39
C LEU A 477 -50.93 7.58 33.22
N THR A 478 -51.24 7.04 32.01
CA THR A 478 -52.24 5.98 31.71
C THR A 478 -53.75 6.28 31.89
N THR A 479 -54.71 5.60 31.23
CA THR A 479 -54.68 4.41 30.34
C THR A 479 -55.77 4.49 29.25
N LYS A 480 -55.58 3.70 28.18
CA LYS A 480 -56.51 2.73 27.55
C LYS A 480 -57.95 2.61 28.07
N ASP A 481 -58.95 2.22 27.26
CA ASP A 481 -59.08 2.06 25.79
C ASP A 481 -60.44 2.76 25.40
N GLN A 482 -61.42 2.33 24.58
CA GLN A 482 -61.65 1.19 23.67
C GLN A 482 -62.84 1.49 22.71
N GLY A 483 -62.81 0.96 21.48
CA GLY A 483 -64.03 0.53 20.74
C GLY A 483 -64.55 1.41 19.59
N GLY A 484 -64.77 0.78 18.42
CA GLY A 484 -65.95 1.06 17.59
C GLY A 484 -65.78 1.74 16.21
N LEU A 485 -65.68 0.91 15.16
CA LEU A 485 -66.06 1.17 13.75
C LEU A 485 -65.30 2.24 12.91
N LEU A 486 -65.34 2.01 11.59
CA LEU A 486 -64.71 2.80 10.52
C LEU A 486 -65.67 3.90 10.02
N PRO A 487 -65.14 4.99 9.43
CA PRO A 487 -65.12 5.01 7.95
C PRO A 487 -63.76 5.40 7.34
N ALA A 488 -63.65 5.27 6.02
CA ALA A 488 -62.46 5.58 5.22
C ALA A 488 -62.50 7.03 4.64
N PRO A 489 -61.61 7.47 3.74
CA PRO A 489 -60.47 8.26 4.19
C PRO A 489 -60.41 9.67 3.57
N GLY A 490 -60.27 10.70 4.40
CA GLY A 490 -59.99 12.05 3.92
C GLY A 490 -60.01 13.11 5.02
N GLN A 491 -59.05 14.04 4.95
CA GLN A 491 -58.86 15.19 5.85
C GLN A 491 -58.48 14.85 7.31
N LEU A 492 -57.33 15.35 7.75
CA LEU A 492 -57.05 15.51 9.18
C LEU A 492 -56.36 16.85 9.47
N PHE A 493 -57.03 17.57 10.36
CA PHE A 493 -56.75 18.85 11.01
C PHE A 493 -55.29 19.32 11.13
N ARG A 494 -55.08 20.63 10.90
CA ARG A 494 -53.93 21.38 11.42
C ARG A 494 -54.28 22.07 12.76
N PRO A 495 -53.48 21.89 13.81
CA PRO A 495 -53.33 22.89 14.87
C PRO A 495 -52.63 24.16 14.35
N LYS A 496 -52.82 25.29 15.04
CA LYS A 496 -52.27 26.61 14.66
C LYS A 496 -50.92 26.86 15.34
N SER A 497 -49.93 27.38 14.61
CA SER A 497 -48.70 27.97 15.17
C SER A 497 -48.65 29.46 14.85
N ILE A 498 -48.53 30.32 15.86
CA ILE A 498 -48.59 31.78 15.72
C ILE A 498 -47.23 32.31 15.23
N LEU A 499 -47.24 33.09 14.14
CA LEU A 499 -46.06 33.71 13.55
C LEU A 499 -46.04 35.22 13.83
N LYS A 500 -45.11 35.71 14.67
CA LYS A 500 -44.79 37.15 14.68
C LYS A 500 -43.89 37.46 13.48
N LYS A 501 -44.26 38.49 12.72
CA LYS A 501 -43.65 38.91 11.46
C LYS A 501 -43.15 40.35 11.61
N THR A 502 -41.93 40.65 11.20
CA THR A 502 -41.41 42.01 11.05
C THR A 502 -40.82 42.17 9.64
N ASN A 503 -40.92 43.37 9.08
CA ASN A 503 -40.64 43.61 7.66
C ASN A 503 -39.14 43.81 7.39
N SER A 504 -38.69 43.35 6.22
CA SER A 504 -37.39 43.67 5.63
C SER A 504 -37.52 44.80 4.61
N PHE A 505 -36.64 45.79 4.66
CA PHE A 505 -36.53 46.82 3.62
C PHE A 505 -36.00 46.24 2.30
N THR A 506 -36.53 46.71 1.17
CA THR A 506 -35.97 46.49 -0.16
C THR A 506 -34.99 47.59 -0.52
N LEU A 507 -33.79 47.24 -0.99
CA LEU A 507 -32.85 48.18 -1.60
C LEU A 507 -32.70 47.89 -3.09
N THR A 508 -33.07 48.88 -3.91
CA THR A 508 -32.98 48.82 -5.37
C THR A 508 -31.52 48.85 -5.81
N ARG A 509 -31.11 47.94 -6.71
CA ARG A 509 -29.79 47.95 -7.34
C ARG A 509 -29.94 48.05 -8.86
N GLY A 510 -29.77 49.25 -9.39
CA GLY A 510 -29.87 49.49 -10.83
C GLY A 510 -28.74 48.83 -11.61
N LEU A 511 -29.11 48.15 -12.69
CA LEU A 511 -28.23 47.67 -13.76
C LEU A 511 -28.77 48.26 -15.06
N ALA A 512 -27.99 49.14 -15.69
CA ALA A 512 -28.34 49.72 -16.99
C ALA A 512 -27.77 48.84 -18.11
N SER A 513 -28.60 48.55 -19.12
CA SER A 513 -28.17 47.87 -20.35
C SER A 513 -27.84 48.92 -21.43
N PRO A 514 -26.76 48.77 -22.21
CA PRO A 514 -26.45 49.68 -23.31
C PRO A 514 -27.22 49.32 -24.59
N GLY A 515 -27.56 50.34 -25.40
CA GLY A 515 -28.19 50.19 -26.71
C GLY A 515 -27.66 51.17 -27.75
N THR A 516 -27.06 50.64 -28.82
CA THR A 516 -27.03 51.17 -30.20
C THR A 516 -26.77 52.68 -30.44
N GLY A 517 -25.49 53.08 -30.43
CA GLY A 517 -24.76 53.96 -31.41
C GLY A 517 -25.37 55.27 -31.97
N PRO A 518 -24.74 55.88 -33.01
CA PRO A 518 -23.44 55.58 -33.63
C PRO A 518 -22.40 56.73 -33.49
N HIS A 519 -21.24 56.55 -34.14
CA HIS A 519 -20.19 57.51 -34.58
C HIS A 519 -18.75 57.17 -34.12
N THR A 520 -17.80 57.48 -35.02
CA THR A 520 -16.37 57.12 -35.05
C THR A 520 -15.53 58.38 -35.34
N PRO A 521 -14.18 58.37 -35.28
CA PRO A 521 -13.22 57.45 -34.62
C PRO A 521 -12.21 58.19 -33.70
N THR A 522 -11.36 57.46 -32.95
CA THR A 522 -9.87 57.63 -32.95
C THR A 522 -9.14 56.68 -32.00
N THR A 523 -8.07 56.07 -32.51
CA THR A 523 -6.93 55.45 -31.78
C THR A 523 -5.87 56.54 -31.46
N PRO A 524 -4.95 56.38 -30.46
CA PRO A 524 -4.09 55.19 -30.29
C PRO A 524 -3.80 54.71 -28.86
N GLN A 525 -3.07 53.60 -28.76
CA GLN A 525 -2.41 53.14 -27.53
C GLN A 525 -1.17 54.02 -27.19
N PRO A 526 -0.62 53.89 -25.96
CA PRO A 526 0.48 52.92 -25.82
C PRO A 526 0.38 51.99 -24.59
N SER A 527 1.10 50.87 -24.69
CA SER A 527 1.32 49.84 -23.67
C SER A 527 2.36 50.21 -22.61
N VAL A 528 2.34 49.56 -21.43
CA VAL A 528 3.46 48.75 -20.85
C VAL A 528 3.18 48.34 -19.39
N TYR A 529 3.44 47.06 -19.08
CA TYR A 529 3.65 46.39 -17.77
C TYR A 529 3.31 47.11 -16.44
N THR A 530 2.62 46.38 -15.55
CA THR A 530 2.91 46.43 -14.10
C THR A 530 2.68 45.05 -13.43
N THR A 531 3.44 44.76 -12.38
CA THR A 531 3.71 43.41 -11.87
C THR A 531 2.61 42.76 -11.01
N VAL A 532 2.64 41.43 -10.94
CA VAL A 532 1.79 40.61 -10.06
C VAL A 532 2.22 40.75 -8.59
N THR A 533 1.69 41.74 -7.90
CA THR A 533 1.83 41.90 -6.43
C THR A 533 0.54 42.34 -5.72
N GLY A 534 -0.41 42.95 -6.43
CA GLY A 534 -1.63 43.54 -5.86
C GLY A 534 -2.72 42.57 -5.37
N ALA A 535 -2.61 41.27 -5.66
CA ALA A 535 -3.59 40.27 -5.23
C ALA A 535 -3.35 39.79 -3.79
N GLU A 536 -2.09 39.56 -3.41
CA GLU A 536 -1.75 39.01 -2.10
C GLU A 536 -2.01 40.01 -0.95
N THR A 537 -1.84 41.31 -1.20
CA THR A 537 -2.00 42.35 -0.16
C THR A 537 -3.42 42.37 0.42
N ARG A 538 -4.46 42.12 -0.40
CA ARG A 538 -5.85 42.01 0.06
C ARG A 538 -6.08 40.77 0.94
N ILE A 539 -5.45 39.65 0.59
CA ILE A 539 -5.52 38.40 1.37
C ILE A 539 -4.77 38.57 2.69
N ARG A 540 -3.58 39.19 2.67
CA ARG A 540 -2.78 39.49 3.86
C ARG A 540 -3.50 40.41 4.83
N ALA A 541 -4.13 41.48 4.33
CA ALA A 541 -4.96 42.38 5.14
C ALA A 541 -6.19 41.68 5.75
N ALA A 542 -6.83 40.77 5.03
CA ALA A 542 -7.92 39.95 5.57
C ALA A 542 -7.44 39.01 6.69
N PHE A 543 -6.29 38.34 6.53
CA PHE A 543 -5.69 37.51 7.58
C PHE A 543 -5.26 38.33 8.80
N GLU A 544 -4.67 39.51 8.61
CA GLU A 544 -4.26 40.38 9.72
C GLU A 544 -5.48 40.90 10.50
N ALA A 545 -6.58 41.24 9.83
CA ALA A 545 -7.85 41.61 10.46
C ALA A 545 -8.52 40.47 11.25
N ILE A 546 -8.25 39.22 10.87
CA ILE A 546 -8.66 38.01 11.63
C ILE A 546 -7.76 37.84 12.86
N PHE A 547 -6.43 37.89 12.69
CA PHE A 547 -5.47 37.72 13.80
C PHE A 547 -5.60 38.82 14.87
N LYS A 548 -5.80 40.09 14.47
CA LYS A 548 -6.09 41.20 15.39
C LYS A 548 -7.44 41.07 16.12
N ARG A 549 -8.34 40.19 15.65
CA ARG A 549 -9.59 39.84 16.36
C ARG A 549 -9.45 38.64 17.28
N SER A 550 -8.57 37.68 17.00
CA SER A 550 -8.25 36.62 17.96
C SER A 550 -7.37 37.14 19.10
N SER A 551 -6.43 38.07 18.84
CA SER A 551 -5.55 38.65 19.88
C SER A 551 -6.25 39.64 20.85
N LEU A 552 -7.59 39.75 20.79
CA LEU A 552 -8.43 40.52 21.71
C LEU A 552 -9.39 39.63 22.50
N LEU A 553 -9.24 38.31 22.40
CA LEU A 553 -9.81 37.34 23.34
C LEU A 553 -8.69 36.92 24.28
N GLN A 554 -8.85 37.25 25.57
CA GLN A 554 -7.90 36.90 26.61
C GLN A 554 -8.50 35.76 27.44
N ASP A 555 -7.82 34.61 27.44
CA ASP A 555 -8.19 33.47 28.26
C ASP A 555 -7.97 33.78 29.76
N VAL A 556 -8.78 33.19 30.63
CA VAL A 556 -8.69 33.35 32.09
C VAL A 556 -8.81 31.98 32.75
N GLU A 557 -7.71 31.50 33.32
CA GLU A 557 -7.62 30.22 34.03
C GLU A 557 -6.57 30.34 35.15
N GLY A 558 -6.91 29.94 36.39
CA GLY A 558 -5.94 29.74 37.49
C GLY A 558 -6.14 30.52 38.81
N GLY A 559 -6.77 29.89 39.81
CA GLY A 559 -6.12 29.60 41.11
C GLY A 559 -6.01 30.62 42.25
N LEU A 560 -6.95 30.50 43.23
CA LEU A 560 -6.69 30.51 44.70
C LEU A 560 -6.19 31.86 45.33
N PRO A 561 -6.03 31.99 46.68
CA PRO A 561 -7.13 32.49 47.53
C PRO A 561 -6.75 33.65 48.49
N ASP A 562 -7.72 34.36 49.09
CA ASP A 562 -8.04 34.25 50.54
C ASP A 562 -9.22 35.15 51.02
N GLN A 563 -9.72 34.86 52.23
CA GLN A 563 -10.39 35.71 53.24
C GLN A 563 -11.69 36.52 52.98
N LEU A 564 -12.75 36.04 53.67
CA LEU A 564 -13.72 36.77 54.54
C LEU A 564 -15.03 37.45 54.02
N SER A 565 -16.07 37.26 54.84
CA SER A 565 -17.33 38.03 55.01
C SER A 565 -18.35 38.15 53.84
N SER A 566 -19.31 37.22 53.85
CA SER A 566 -20.77 37.42 53.76
C SER A 566 -21.39 38.82 53.49
N GLY A 567 -22.35 38.89 52.54
CA GLY A 567 -23.58 39.70 52.74
C GLY A 567 -24.28 40.39 51.55
N LEU A 568 -25.42 39.83 51.12
CA LEU A 568 -26.63 40.56 50.64
C LEU A 568 -26.55 41.37 49.30
N PRO A 569 -27.68 41.80 48.65
CA PRO A 569 -27.88 41.42 47.23
C PRO A 569 -28.48 42.47 46.25
N ARG A 570 -28.58 42.06 44.97
CA ARG A 570 -29.31 42.69 43.83
C ARG A 570 -28.69 44.00 43.31
N SER A 571 -28.89 44.47 42.07
CA SER A 571 -29.83 44.08 40.99
C SER A 571 -29.16 44.18 39.59
N PRO A 572 -29.78 43.73 38.47
CA PRO A 572 -29.08 43.56 37.19
C PRO A 572 -29.13 44.77 36.25
N SER A 573 -28.09 44.96 35.43
CA SER A 573 -28.07 45.89 34.29
C SER A 573 -27.78 45.17 32.96
N ILE A 574 -28.32 45.70 31.86
CA ILE A 574 -28.40 45.02 30.56
C ILE A 574 -27.40 45.61 29.57
N ASN A 575 -26.58 44.78 28.92
CA ASN A 575 -25.93 45.10 27.64
C ASN A 575 -25.46 43.82 26.91
N LYS A 576 -26.36 43.17 26.16
CA LYS A 576 -26.00 42.09 25.21
C LYS A 576 -25.95 42.63 23.79
N LYS A 577 -24.78 42.59 23.16
CA LYS A 577 -24.61 42.85 21.72
C LYS A 577 -25.50 41.88 20.93
N VAL A 578 -26.30 42.41 20.01
CA VAL A 578 -27.14 41.60 19.11
C VAL A 578 -26.26 41.00 18.02
N GLN A 579 -25.83 39.75 18.22
CA GLN A 579 -25.29 38.93 17.14
C GLN A 579 -26.45 38.64 16.17
N LEU A 580 -26.30 38.98 14.88
CA LEU A 580 -27.25 38.50 13.88
C LEU A 580 -27.25 36.96 13.91
N PRO A 581 -28.43 36.30 13.93
CA PRO A 581 -28.48 34.86 13.78
C PRO A 581 -27.77 34.45 12.51
N ARG A 582 -26.96 33.38 12.57
CA ARG A 582 -26.60 32.64 11.36
C ARG A 582 -27.88 32.34 10.59
N GLU A 583 -27.83 32.56 9.29
CA GLU A 583 -28.93 32.26 8.36
C GLU A 583 -29.54 30.91 8.74
N ARG A 584 -30.84 30.89 9.06
CA ARG A 584 -31.53 29.65 9.42
C ARG A 584 -31.77 28.86 8.15
N VAL A 585 -30.73 28.12 7.77
CA VAL A 585 -30.77 27.01 6.84
C VAL A 585 -31.97 26.15 7.23
N CYS A 586 -33.03 26.17 6.42
CA CYS A 586 -34.24 25.40 6.66
C CYS A 586 -33.97 23.94 6.29
N ASP A 587 -33.32 23.21 7.20
CA ASP A 587 -33.41 21.75 7.22
C ASP A 587 -34.89 21.34 7.42
N MET A 588 -35.27 20.21 6.84
CA MET A 588 -36.63 19.64 6.95
C MET A 588 -36.93 19.22 8.40
N SER A 589 -38.21 19.06 8.75
CA SER A 589 -38.57 18.50 10.07
C SER A 589 -38.03 17.08 10.21
N PRO A 590 -37.76 16.56 11.42
CA PRO A 590 -37.22 15.22 11.61
C PRO A 590 -38.18 14.09 11.20
N GLU A 591 -39.45 14.41 10.93
CA GLU A 591 -40.46 13.49 10.41
C GLU A 591 -40.48 13.55 8.87
N ASP A 592 -40.54 14.75 8.28
CA ASP A 592 -40.39 14.95 6.83
C ASP A 592 -39.06 14.40 6.31
N GLN A 593 -37.98 14.55 7.09
CA GLN A 593 -36.67 13.98 6.78
C GLN A 593 -36.73 12.46 6.70
N LYS A 594 -37.35 11.76 7.67
CA LYS A 594 -37.46 10.29 7.64
C LYS A 594 -38.30 9.82 6.46
N ALA A 595 -39.43 10.49 6.18
CA ALA A 595 -40.29 10.17 5.05
C ALA A 595 -39.56 10.40 3.71
N TRP A 596 -38.86 11.51 3.55
CA TRP A 596 -38.05 11.78 2.36
C TRP A 596 -36.88 10.81 2.22
N GLU A 597 -36.14 10.52 3.30
CA GLU A 597 -35.07 9.53 3.27
C GLU A 597 -35.62 8.16 2.84
N GLN A 598 -36.77 7.72 3.35
CA GLN A 598 -37.42 6.49 2.90
C GLN A 598 -37.78 6.53 1.41
N LEU A 599 -38.35 7.64 0.91
CA LEU A 599 -38.71 7.80 -0.51
C LEU A 599 -37.48 7.83 -1.44
N GLU A 600 -36.37 8.46 -1.04
CA GLU A 600 -35.13 8.46 -1.82
C GLU A 600 -34.37 7.12 -1.74
N MET A 601 -34.47 6.41 -0.61
CA MET A 601 -33.92 5.07 -0.39
C MET A 601 -34.70 3.98 -1.15
N ALA A 602 -35.98 4.21 -1.45
CA ALA A 602 -36.84 3.31 -2.22
C ALA A 602 -36.63 3.38 -3.74
N LYS A 603 -35.89 4.38 -4.25
CA LYS A 603 -35.61 4.53 -5.69
C LYS A 603 -34.64 3.45 -6.19
N GLU A 604 -34.78 3.11 -7.46
CA GLU A 604 -33.90 2.18 -8.18
C GLU A 604 -32.60 2.87 -8.62
N ILE A 605 -31.53 2.09 -8.70
CA ILE A 605 -30.21 2.51 -9.17
C ILE A 605 -30.01 2.02 -10.61
N ASP A 606 -30.24 2.89 -11.58
CA ASP A 606 -29.94 2.64 -12.99
C ASP A 606 -28.45 2.86 -13.26
N PHE A 607 -27.67 1.77 -13.23
CA PHE A 607 -26.23 1.81 -13.48
C PHE A 607 -25.90 2.01 -14.96
N ASP A 608 -26.74 1.52 -15.89
CA ASP A 608 -26.52 1.69 -17.34
C ASP A 608 -26.56 3.15 -17.74
N ARG A 609 -27.50 3.93 -17.19
CA ARG A 609 -27.56 5.38 -17.42
C ARG A 609 -26.32 6.11 -16.89
N MET A 610 -25.73 5.66 -15.79
CA MET A 610 -24.45 6.21 -15.30
C MET A 610 -23.31 5.89 -16.27
N LEU A 611 -23.28 4.65 -16.79
CA LEU A 611 -22.26 4.14 -17.71
C LEU A 611 -22.29 4.85 -19.07
N GLN A 612 -23.48 5.10 -19.61
CA GLN A 612 -23.68 5.88 -20.84
C GLN A 612 -23.19 7.32 -20.69
N ILE A 613 -23.48 7.97 -19.56
CA ILE A 613 -23.09 9.36 -19.29
C ILE A 613 -21.59 9.49 -19.03
N ALA A 614 -20.98 8.52 -18.33
CA ALA A 614 -19.53 8.44 -18.18
C ALA A 614 -18.84 8.39 -19.57
N ARG A 615 -19.26 7.44 -20.42
CA ARG A 615 -18.72 7.29 -21.79
C ARG A 615 -18.93 8.54 -22.65
N LYS A 616 -20.11 9.17 -22.59
CA LYS A 616 -20.40 10.42 -23.31
C LYS A 616 -19.44 11.54 -22.90
N ARG A 617 -19.11 11.65 -21.61
CA ARG A 617 -18.19 12.66 -21.05
C ARG A 617 -16.71 12.39 -21.38
N GLU A 618 -16.33 11.13 -21.61
CA GLU A 618 -14.99 10.77 -22.08
C GLU A 618 -14.78 11.14 -23.56
N LEU A 619 -15.79 10.96 -24.43
CA LEU A 619 -15.70 11.40 -25.82
C LEU A 619 -15.82 12.93 -25.99
N HIS A 620 -16.61 13.59 -25.15
CA HIS A 620 -16.91 15.03 -25.25
C HIS A 620 -16.63 15.79 -23.94
N PRO A 621 -15.37 16.21 -23.70
CA PRO A 621 -15.03 16.97 -22.49
C PRO A 621 -15.66 18.37 -22.44
N GLU A 622 -15.73 19.06 -23.59
CA GLU A 622 -16.08 20.49 -23.65
C GLU A 622 -17.60 20.74 -23.62
N ASP A 623 -18.42 19.79 -24.09
CA ASP A 623 -19.89 19.89 -24.11
C ASP A 623 -20.56 19.79 -22.71
N SER A 624 -19.76 19.73 -21.63
CA SER A 624 -20.20 19.35 -20.28
C SER A 624 -20.99 20.41 -19.49
N VAL A 625 -21.62 21.37 -20.20
CA VAL A 625 -22.33 22.54 -19.64
C VAL A 625 -23.84 22.29 -19.43
N TYR A 626 -24.44 21.30 -20.13
CA TYR A 626 -25.91 21.25 -20.32
C TYR A 626 -26.65 19.96 -19.91
N GLU A 627 -26.06 19.06 -19.11
CA GLU A 627 -26.78 17.92 -18.52
C GLU A 627 -26.76 17.92 -16.98
N ASP A 628 -27.90 17.57 -16.38
CA ASP A 628 -28.25 17.59 -14.95
C ASP A 628 -27.07 17.47 -13.95
N GLU A 629 -26.89 18.50 -13.10
CA GLU A 629 -26.01 18.48 -11.90
C GLU A 629 -26.36 17.37 -10.88
N ASN A 630 -27.46 16.65 -11.13
CA ASN A 630 -28.13 15.73 -10.22
C ASN A 630 -27.65 14.27 -10.32
N LEU A 631 -26.86 13.92 -11.34
CA LEU A 631 -26.74 12.52 -11.78
C LEU A 631 -25.42 11.85 -11.36
N TYR A 632 -25.53 10.59 -10.96
CA TYR A 632 -24.45 9.85 -10.32
C TYR A 632 -23.43 9.36 -11.34
N ILE A 633 -22.16 9.73 -11.14
CA ILE A 633 -21.03 9.13 -11.85
C ILE A 633 -20.37 8.15 -10.88
N CYS A 634 -20.44 6.88 -11.25
CA CYS A 634 -19.81 5.76 -10.58
C CYS A 634 -18.80 5.16 -11.55
N HIS A 635 -17.53 5.03 -11.13
CA HIS A 635 -16.51 4.37 -11.94
C HIS A 635 -16.74 2.86 -11.86
N ILE A 636 -17.34 2.31 -12.92
CA ILE A 636 -17.51 0.87 -13.07
C ILE A 636 -16.25 0.37 -13.76
N ASP A 637 -15.35 -0.24 -13.00
CA ASP A 637 -14.17 -0.89 -13.57
C ASP A 637 -14.68 -2.10 -14.38
N PRO A 638 -14.53 -2.13 -15.72
CA PRO A 638 -14.85 -3.32 -16.49
C PRO A 638 -13.96 -4.44 -15.97
N ALA A 639 -14.54 -5.59 -15.60
CA ALA A 639 -13.84 -6.62 -14.84
C ALA A 639 -12.59 -7.07 -15.62
N PRO A 640 -11.36 -6.68 -15.19
CA PRO A 640 -10.23 -6.60 -16.12
C PRO A 640 -9.66 -7.96 -16.52
N PHE A 641 -10.19 -9.02 -15.91
CA PHE A 641 -9.90 -10.42 -16.17
C PHE A 641 -11.05 -11.29 -15.65
N GLN A 642 -11.27 -12.41 -16.33
CA GLN A 642 -12.23 -13.45 -15.95
C GLN A 642 -11.49 -14.80 -15.89
N LEU A 643 -11.76 -15.62 -14.88
CA LEU A 643 -11.24 -16.98 -14.78
C LEU A 643 -12.26 -17.99 -15.31
N VAL A 644 -11.79 -18.94 -16.10
CA VAL A 644 -12.55 -20.14 -16.46
C VAL A 644 -12.46 -21.15 -15.31
N GLU A 645 -13.56 -21.80 -14.97
CA GLU A 645 -13.67 -22.77 -13.86
C GLU A 645 -12.64 -23.92 -13.91
N ARG A 646 -12.26 -24.36 -15.12
CA ARG A 646 -11.27 -25.42 -15.39
C ARG A 646 -9.83 -24.90 -15.51
N THR A 647 -9.54 -23.71 -15.00
CA THR A 647 -8.16 -23.22 -14.94
C THR A 647 -7.41 -23.94 -13.81
N SER A 648 -6.34 -24.66 -14.14
CA SER A 648 -5.50 -25.36 -13.15
C SER A 648 -4.83 -24.39 -12.16
N LEU A 649 -4.68 -24.80 -10.89
CA LEU A 649 -4.13 -24.00 -9.78
C LEU A 649 -2.81 -23.29 -10.15
N LEU A 650 -1.88 -23.98 -10.81
CA LEU A 650 -0.61 -23.39 -11.25
C LEU A 650 -0.79 -22.23 -12.26
N LYS A 651 -1.75 -22.33 -13.20
CA LYS A 651 -2.05 -21.24 -14.14
C LYS A 651 -2.69 -20.05 -13.43
N VAL A 652 -3.52 -20.28 -12.41
CA VAL A 652 -4.09 -19.20 -11.58
C VAL A 652 -2.99 -18.51 -10.78
N HIS A 653 -2.06 -19.26 -10.20
CA HIS A 653 -0.86 -18.72 -9.54
C HIS A 653 -0.05 -17.82 -10.47
N SER A 654 0.26 -18.29 -11.69
CA SER A 654 0.95 -17.49 -12.70
C SER A 654 0.17 -16.22 -13.07
N LEU A 655 -1.15 -16.29 -13.25
CA LEU A 655 -1.99 -15.13 -13.56
C LEU A 655 -2.02 -14.09 -12.42
N PHE A 656 -2.15 -14.53 -11.17
CA PHE A 656 -2.11 -13.63 -10.01
C PHE A 656 -0.73 -12.97 -9.84
N SER A 657 0.35 -13.72 -10.09
CA SER A 657 1.73 -13.19 -10.01
C SER A 657 2.06 -12.22 -11.15
N THR A 658 1.68 -12.54 -12.40
CA THR A 658 1.92 -11.69 -13.58
C THR A 658 1.09 -10.40 -13.59
N LEU A 659 -0.18 -10.48 -13.19
CA LEU A 659 -1.09 -9.32 -13.21
C LEU A 659 -1.08 -8.53 -11.89
N GLY A 660 -0.49 -9.08 -10.82
CA GLY A 660 -0.42 -8.45 -9.49
C GLY A 660 -1.77 -8.29 -8.77
N VAL A 661 -2.82 -9.00 -9.21
CA VAL A 661 -4.20 -8.76 -8.74
C VAL A 661 -4.53 -9.59 -7.50
N SER A 662 -5.26 -8.99 -6.56
CA SER A 662 -5.61 -9.63 -5.28
C SER A 662 -6.91 -10.46 -5.30
N ARG A 663 -7.75 -10.29 -6.33
CA ARG A 663 -9.10 -10.89 -6.46
C ARG A 663 -9.48 -11.08 -7.92
N ALA A 664 -9.95 -12.26 -8.29
CA ALA A 664 -10.46 -12.63 -9.60
C ALA A 664 -11.93 -13.06 -9.54
N TYR A 665 -12.67 -12.82 -10.61
CA TYR A 665 -14.03 -13.31 -10.80
C TYR A 665 -14.01 -14.56 -11.68
N VAL A 666 -14.73 -15.60 -11.27
CA VAL A 666 -14.84 -16.88 -11.99
C VAL A 666 -16.16 -16.91 -12.73
N THR A 667 -16.10 -17.20 -14.03
CA THR A 667 -17.28 -17.16 -14.91
C THR A 667 -17.30 -18.33 -15.88
N ALA A 668 -18.49 -18.88 -16.14
CA ALA A 668 -18.75 -19.71 -17.32
C ALA A 668 -19.77 -19.00 -18.22
N ILE A 669 -19.46 -18.89 -19.52
CA ILE A 669 -20.33 -18.25 -20.52
C ILE A 669 -20.77 -16.83 -20.07
N GLY A 670 -19.83 -16.05 -19.51
CA GLY A 670 -20.05 -14.71 -18.97
C GLY A 670 -20.81 -14.63 -17.64
N ARG A 671 -21.40 -15.72 -17.15
CA ARG A 671 -22.13 -15.77 -15.88
C ARG A 671 -21.19 -15.93 -14.70
N LEU A 672 -21.35 -15.12 -13.65
CA LEU A 672 -20.62 -15.18 -12.40
C LEU A 672 -20.97 -16.46 -11.61
N ILE A 673 -19.96 -17.29 -11.35
CA ILE A 673 -20.09 -18.52 -10.54
C ILE A 673 -19.40 -18.37 -9.19
N GLY A 674 -18.28 -17.66 -9.15
CA GLY A 674 -17.45 -17.60 -7.95
C GLY A 674 -16.46 -16.44 -7.93
N VAL A 675 -15.78 -16.30 -6.80
CA VAL A 675 -14.61 -15.42 -6.62
C VAL A 675 -13.43 -16.23 -6.13
N VAL A 676 -12.23 -15.86 -6.59
CA VAL A 676 -10.96 -16.33 -6.03
C VAL A 676 -10.21 -15.11 -5.50
N SER A 677 -9.91 -15.06 -4.22
CA SER A 677 -8.98 -14.11 -3.64
C SER A 677 -7.61 -14.75 -3.40
N LEU A 678 -6.57 -13.92 -3.28
CA LEU A 678 -5.20 -14.36 -2.96
C LEU A 678 -5.16 -15.20 -1.66
N LYS A 679 -6.10 -14.98 -0.73
CA LYS A 679 -6.25 -15.80 0.49
C LYS A 679 -6.73 -17.23 0.19
N GLU A 680 -7.73 -17.39 -0.69
CA GLU A 680 -8.20 -18.72 -1.09
C GLU A 680 -7.14 -19.43 -1.95
N LEU A 681 -6.51 -18.72 -2.87
CA LEU A 681 -5.41 -19.25 -3.69
C LEU A 681 -4.25 -19.75 -2.84
N ARG A 682 -3.80 -18.98 -1.85
CA ARG A 682 -2.79 -19.42 -0.88
C ARG A 682 -3.27 -20.62 -0.06
N LYS A 683 -4.53 -20.62 0.41
CA LYS A 683 -5.07 -21.76 1.17
C LYS A 683 -5.08 -23.04 0.32
N ALA A 684 -5.48 -22.98 -0.95
CA ALA A 684 -5.44 -24.11 -1.85
C ALA A 684 -4.00 -24.67 -2.00
N ILE A 685 -3.00 -23.80 -2.14
CA ILE A 685 -1.58 -24.21 -2.20
C ILE A 685 -1.14 -24.87 -0.87
N GLU A 686 -1.53 -24.33 0.29
CA GLU A 686 -1.24 -24.94 1.60
C GLU A 686 -1.95 -26.29 1.81
N ASP A 687 -3.21 -26.40 1.40
CA ASP A 687 -4.02 -27.63 1.47
C ASP A 687 -3.49 -28.72 0.50
N VAL A 688 -2.96 -28.34 -0.67
CA VAL A 688 -2.33 -29.27 -1.64
C VAL A 688 -0.98 -29.76 -1.15
N ASN A 689 -0.14 -28.85 -0.62
CA ASN A 689 1.16 -29.21 -0.07
C ASN A 689 1.05 -30.06 1.22
N SER A 690 -0.06 -29.96 1.95
CA SER A 690 -0.38 -30.83 3.09
C SER A 690 -1.17 -32.08 2.71
N GLY A 691 -1.60 -32.23 1.45
CA GLY A 691 -2.36 -33.39 0.97
C GLY A 691 -3.83 -33.44 1.41
N ALA A 692 -4.36 -32.36 1.99
CA ALA A 692 -5.76 -32.26 2.38
C ALA A 692 -6.72 -32.06 1.19
N LEU A 693 -6.26 -31.37 0.14
CA LEU A 693 -6.97 -31.23 -1.12
C LEU A 693 -6.58 -32.38 -2.06
N THR A 694 -7.52 -33.29 -2.31
CA THR A 694 -7.40 -34.41 -3.26
C THR A 694 -8.60 -34.45 -4.19
N VAL A 695 -8.42 -34.98 -5.40
CA VAL A 695 -9.46 -35.05 -6.45
C VAL A 695 -10.72 -35.82 -6.00
N ALA A 696 -10.59 -36.70 -5.00
CA ALA A 696 -11.70 -37.44 -4.41
C ALA A 696 -12.66 -36.56 -3.57
N ASN A 697 -12.22 -35.40 -3.09
CA ASN A 697 -13.02 -34.48 -2.27
C ASN A 697 -13.77 -33.41 -3.10
N ARG A 698 -14.02 -33.68 -4.40
CA ARG A 698 -14.79 -32.76 -5.26
C ARG A 698 -16.21 -32.59 -4.72
N PRO A 699 -16.67 -31.37 -4.39
CA PRO A 699 -18.09 -31.11 -4.25
C PRO A 699 -18.71 -31.23 -5.63
N GLU A 700 -19.70 -32.13 -5.80
CA GLU A 700 -20.38 -32.32 -7.08
C GLU A 700 -20.81 -30.97 -7.66
N PRO A 701 -20.64 -30.74 -8.98
CA PRO A 701 -21.13 -29.53 -9.59
C PRO A 701 -22.65 -29.49 -9.41
N PRO A 702 -23.24 -28.40 -8.88
CA PRO A 702 -24.69 -28.29 -8.84
C PRO A 702 -25.20 -28.46 -10.26
N THR A 703 -26.17 -29.36 -10.45
CA THR A 703 -26.77 -29.62 -11.75
C THR A 703 -27.39 -28.34 -12.28
N THR A 704 -26.62 -27.63 -13.11
CA THR A 704 -27.14 -26.56 -13.94
C THR A 704 -28.22 -27.22 -14.80
N PRO A 705 -29.47 -26.72 -14.77
CA PRO A 705 -30.48 -27.26 -15.67
C PRO A 705 -29.94 -27.13 -17.08
N LEU A 706 -29.84 -28.26 -17.80
CA LEU A 706 -29.37 -28.30 -19.17
C LEU A 706 -30.09 -27.19 -19.95
N PRO A 707 -29.37 -26.36 -20.73
CA PRO A 707 -29.99 -25.26 -21.43
C PRO A 707 -31.12 -25.83 -22.29
N THR A 708 -32.36 -25.49 -21.95
CA THR A 708 -33.55 -26.04 -22.61
C THR A 708 -33.42 -25.71 -24.09
N MET A 709 -33.02 -26.69 -24.90
CA MET A 709 -32.82 -26.47 -26.32
C MET A 709 -34.20 -26.11 -26.88
N ILE A 710 -34.37 -24.83 -27.22
CA ILE A 710 -35.51 -24.36 -27.99
C ILE A 710 -35.38 -25.09 -29.32
N LYS A 711 -36.14 -26.18 -29.44
CA LYS A 711 -36.11 -27.08 -30.59
C LYS A 711 -36.83 -26.39 -31.72
N VAL A 712 -36.13 -25.44 -32.35
CA VAL A 712 -36.54 -24.80 -33.60
C VAL A 712 -36.85 -25.94 -34.56
N GLN A 713 -38.13 -26.08 -34.92
CA GLN A 713 -38.53 -27.07 -35.91
C GLN A 713 -37.97 -26.61 -37.25
N ALA A 714 -37.01 -27.35 -37.78
CA ALA A 714 -36.53 -27.19 -39.14
C ALA A 714 -37.61 -27.69 -40.11
N THR A 715 -38.63 -26.87 -40.34
CA THR A 715 -39.42 -26.95 -41.58
C THR A 715 -38.56 -26.37 -42.70
N GLU A 716 -37.74 -27.22 -43.31
CA GLU A 716 -37.13 -26.93 -44.60
C GLU A 716 -38.25 -26.71 -45.64
N PRO A 717 -38.26 -25.59 -46.38
CA PRO A 717 -39.06 -25.50 -47.59
C PRO A 717 -38.50 -26.50 -48.61
N ALA A 718 -39.35 -27.35 -49.18
CA ALA A 718 -38.93 -28.23 -50.26
C ALA A 718 -38.44 -27.41 -51.48
N PRO A 719 -37.41 -27.86 -52.22
CA PRO A 719 -36.93 -27.15 -53.40
C PRO A 719 -38.04 -27.06 -54.46
N PRO A 720 -38.17 -25.92 -55.17
CA PRO A 720 -39.16 -25.77 -56.23
C PRO A 720 -38.83 -26.69 -57.41
N SER A 721 -39.88 -27.19 -58.07
CA SER A 721 -39.73 -28.02 -59.27
C SER A 721 -39.53 -27.17 -60.53
N ASP A 722 -38.77 -27.69 -61.50
CA ASP A 722 -38.28 -26.97 -62.69
C ASP A 722 -39.36 -26.45 -63.66
N SER A 723 -40.64 -26.59 -63.33
CA SER A 723 -41.77 -26.04 -64.10
C SER A 723 -42.02 -24.54 -63.90
N GLU A 724 -41.47 -23.92 -62.85
CA GLU A 724 -41.73 -22.51 -62.53
C GLU A 724 -40.62 -21.55 -62.99
N THR A 725 -39.36 -21.99 -62.95
CA THR A 725 -38.19 -21.24 -63.45
C THR A 725 -38.29 -20.88 -64.94
N ALA A 726 -38.99 -21.71 -65.74
CA ALA A 726 -39.20 -21.49 -67.17
C ALA A 726 -40.14 -20.30 -67.52
N LYS A 727 -40.85 -19.70 -66.54
CA LYS A 727 -41.80 -18.59 -66.80
C LYS A 727 -41.25 -17.20 -66.52
N LEU A 728 -40.06 -17.08 -65.94
CA LEU A 728 -39.47 -15.80 -65.53
C LEU A 728 -38.49 -15.21 -66.56
N THR A 729 -38.04 -15.99 -67.54
CA THR A 729 -37.00 -15.60 -68.52
C THR A 729 -37.54 -15.07 -69.85
N THR A 730 -38.86 -14.98 -70.04
CA THR A 730 -39.50 -14.57 -71.30
C THR A 730 -40.06 -13.15 -71.33
N ASN A 731 -39.99 -12.38 -70.22
CA ASN A 731 -40.58 -11.04 -70.15
C ASN A 731 -39.58 -9.86 -70.17
N GLU A 732 -38.26 -10.10 -70.26
CA GLU A 732 -37.27 -9.03 -70.51
C GLU A 732 -36.94 -8.89 -72.00
N LYS A 733 -37.96 -8.67 -72.86
CA LYS A 733 -37.76 -8.26 -74.26
C LYS A 733 -39.00 -7.68 -74.97
N GLN A 734 -39.55 -6.59 -74.44
CA GLN A 734 -40.34 -5.61 -75.20
C GLN A 734 -40.26 -4.22 -74.56
#